data_AF-A0A9X1F8Q6-F1
#
_entry.id   AF-A0A9X1F8Q6-F1
#
_cell.length_a   1.000
_cell.length_b   1.000
_cell.length_c   1.000
_cell.angle_alpha   90.00
_cell.angle_beta   90.00
_cell.angle_gamma   90.00
#
_symmetry.space_group_name_H-M   'P 1'
#
loop_
_entity.id
_entity.type
_entity.pdbx_description
1 polymer ?
#
loop_
_entity_poly.entity_id
_entity_poly.type
_entity_poly.pdbx_seq_one_letter_code
_entity_poly.pdbx_strand_id
1 'polypeptide(L)'
;MKNYFLRLILICLALPVFGQADKISVQKSSEGMKLTVNGEDFIVNGINWDYVPIGNGILDKGIWDKSDDVIKAALDSEMLLFKNMGVNAIRTYGLEPKWISYIYENYGIYTMLNTQFGAYGLTINGAWVPQTDYTNPATRKVLMKEVKDMAKKYKDTPGLLIYMIGNENNYHLSWTGAETEAIPIDGVDPGIRLAAEGLYKAFNDAALEIKAIDNSVPVAICNGDLLYLDIVKEYCKDIDIYGTNMYRGISFGDAFQRVKDELNKPILFAEFGSDAFNAIENEEDQLMQAYYNVGNWKDIYQNVAGLGKAGNSIGGFTFQSSDGWWKWNQTKDFDVHNTVATWPNGGYEKDLPPGGNNMNEEWFGICAKGPTNERGLYKLYPRAAYYALKEVHQLNPYDEGVDADFVKNYFDNIQLMDAVLRARGDKAALGGNESQKIRLSQLTARFTTFNTGGSLIDTPENVDATNPEQRPNQLGFDHMQSFFIGVEGNPASNVRASANFNIVGNVAQNPIDEIFYETITRQQVVDPTDNTTIVDDGGRVNLYQAEFEWKAKEFDLRGFYRTGHYHWQYEGDFFGLYPEANYGPNLDIYGGEILGLEIDGKGSLDGLKAAFGPQLWWGANPTALLKYHRKIGKFDVTGIYHRDLETDVEFDANGRRVLDPNQVRSGVIPPWPMERASIAIEREFGKFGVTVGGIWGGSPLNGSSFQDVDEGQVFVDKISGKDNWGGKVKVTYEGGKFNMYAQGSVMGLVANGGADATQTFTGWRLKDSGSGNMTNFLTGFTYSFDNFQVAPNFMWQKPLVDAMPNDVNAPGRLRNFIDDPFAVRDGNRETMGSEILFTYDPTPGTWMYQWDNDRAEDAKFAMNLGFVYRHLPTAMDAHIGFQADRSLLIFPNSAPAEDLWEIHTRMVSKVSSDLGLIGNFYYGNGQANGSSDRLIKRFGGDIRAIYKKMKFETHVKVNDWGPFDYHRDFNLTFPLQLMLDVSTSLGKPDWFILPSTTVGIRGTWRSLDEFSPRYSPLATPANATNPNQPPILSPVGFPDGTEWEIRTYVHINIGK
;
A
#
# COMPACT_ATOMS: atom_id res chain seq x y z
N MET A 1 -15.58 65.72 38.35
CA MET A 1 -14.72 64.98 37.40
C MET A 1 -14.65 63.47 37.67
N LYS A 2 -14.64 62.99 38.93
CA LYS A 2 -14.58 61.54 39.23
C LYS A 2 -15.77 60.68 38.74
N ASN A 3 -17.00 61.21 38.72
CA ASN A 3 -18.17 60.43 38.31
C ASN A 3 -18.35 60.29 36.79
N TYR A 4 -17.73 61.15 35.99
CA TYR A 4 -17.76 61.03 34.52
C TYR A 4 -16.68 60.07 34.01
N PHE A 5 -15.51 60.03 34.67
CA PHE A 5 -14.43 59.11 34.33
C PHE A 5 -14.77 57.65 34.68
N LEU A 6 -15.47 57.42 35.79
CA LEU A 6 -15.94 56.07 36.16
C LEU A 6 -17.04 55.56 35.22
N ARG A 7 -17.92 56.45 34.72
CA ARG A 7 -18.93 56.10 33.72
C ARG A 7 -18.32 55.83 32.34
N LEU A 8 -17.26 56.53 31.95
CA LEU A 8 -16.54 56.24 30.70
C LEU A 8 -15.81 54.89 30.78
N ILE A 9 -15.19 54.55 31.91
CA ILE A 9 -14.50 53.27 32.12
C ILE A 9 -15.50 52.10 32.20
N LEU A 10 -16.69 52.29 32.81
CA LEU A 10 -17.74 51.27 32.85
C LEU A 10 -18.43 51.07 31.48
N ILE A 11 -18.47 52.08 30.61
CA ILE A 11 -18.95 51.94 29.22
C ILE A 11 -17.88 51.24 28.36
N CYS A 12 -16.58 51.46 28.61
CA CYS A 12 -15.50 50.74 27.93
C CYS A 12 -15.30 49.29 28.43
N LEU A 13 -15.80 48.92 29.62
CA LEU A 13 -15.73 47.56 30.18
C LEU A 13 -17.00 46.71 29.92
N ALA A 14 -18.03 47.28 29.29
CA ALA A 14 -19.30 46.61 28.99
C ALA A 14 -19.50 46.28 27.49
N LEU A 15 -18.45 46.38 26.68
CA LEU A 15 -18.43 45.79 25.34
C LEU A 15 -17.63 44.48 25.40
N PRO A 16 -18.27 43.34 25.72
CA PRO A 16 -17.82 42.14 25.06
C PRO A 16 -18.19 42.34 23.60
N VAL A 17 -17.20 42.60 22.75
CA VAL A 17 -17.31 42.25 21.33
C VAL A 17 -17.35 40.73 21.32
N PHE A 18 -18.52 40.15 21.64
CA PHE A 18 -18.86 38.83 21.14
C PHE A 18 -18.91 39.02 19.63
N GLY A 19 -18.02 38.35 18.89
CA GLY A 19 -18.20 38.18 17.46
C GLY A 19 -19.58 37.58 17.26
N GLN A 20 -20.52 38.39 16.81
CA GLN A 20 -21.86 37.93 16.52
C GLN A 20 -21.72 37.02 15.30
N ALA A 21 -22.22 35.79 15.39
CA ALA A 21 -22.20 34.86 14.26
C ALA A 21 -22.83 35.55 13.03
N ASP A 22 -22.20 35.40 11.87
CA ASP A 22 -22.66 36.00 10.62
C ASP A 22 -24.10 35.54 10.34
N LYS A 23 -24.95 36.49 9.93
CA LYS A 23 -26.34 36.17 9.57
C LYS A 23 -26.42 35.91 8.08
N ILE A 24 -26.61 34.65 7.71
CA ILE A 24 -26.60 34.21 6.32
C ILE A 24 -28.01 33.79 5.92
N SER A 25 -28.52 34.31 4.81
CA SER A 25 -29.88 33.98 4.37
C SER A 25 -30.07 34.09 2.87
N VAL A 26 -30.95 33.26 2.32
CA VAL A 26 -31.41 33.37 0.94
C VAL A 26 -32.56 34.37 0.86
N GLN A 27 -32.40 35.43 0.08
CA GLN A 27 -33.45 36.39 -0.22
C GLN A 27 -34.09 36.10 -1.58
N LYS A 28 -35.39 36.33 -1.67
CA LYS A 28 -36.17 36.14 -2.90
C LYS A 28 -36.93 37.42 -3.21
N SER A 29 -36.74 37.94 -4.41
CA SER A 29 -37.38 39.15 -4.91
C SER A 29 -37.98 38.91 -6.31
N SER A 30 -38.58 39.95 -6.90
CA SER A 30 -39.01 39.92 -8.30
C SER A 30 -37.86 39.81 -9.30
N GLU A 31 -36.64 40.17 -8.87
CA GLU A 31 -35.43 40.15 -9.70
C GLU A 31 -34.71 38.79 -9.66
N GLY A 32 -35.05 37.92 -8.71
CA GLY A 32 -34.46 36.59 -8.57
C GLY A 32 -34.25 36.14 -7.13
N MET A 33 -33.31 35.22 -6.93
CA MET A 33 -32.87 34.72 -5.63
C MET A 33 -31.40 35.08 -5.40
N LYS A 34 -31.07 35.57 -4.20
CA LYS A 34 -29.73 36.01 -3.83
C LYS A 34 -29.33 35.40 -2.48
N LEU A 35 -28.04 35.12 -2.30
CA LEU A 35 -27.48 34.86 -0.98
C LEU A 35 -27.10 36.21 -0.35
N THR A 36 -27.39 36.39 0.93
CA THR A 36 -26.99 37.58 1.68
C THR A 36 -26.23 37.20 2.92
N VAL A 37 -25.13 37.93 3.19
CA VAL A 37 -24.28 37.75 4.37
C VAL A 37 -24.28 39.08 5.12
N ASN A 38 -24.75 39.08 6.36
CA ASN A 38 -24.91 40.28 7.18
C ASN A 38 -25.74 41.41 6.53
N GLY A 39 -26.63 41.06 5.61
CA GLY A 39 -27.50 41.99 4.90
C GLY A 39 -26.95 42.51 3.58
N GLU A 40 -25.73 42.15 3.18
CA GLU A 40 -25.15 42.49 1.88
C GLU A 40 -25.31 41.34 0.87
N ASP A 41 -25.53 41.68 -0.40
CA ASP A 41 -25.62 40.70 -1.50
C ASP A 41 -24.27 39.99 -1.68
N PHE A 42 -24.29 38.65 -1.71
CA PHE A 42 -23.10 37.82 -1.72
C PHE A 42 -23.15 36.81 -2.88
N ILE A 43 -22.13 36.84 -3.74
CA ILE A 43 -21.88 35.80 -4.75
C ILE A 43 -20.79 34.86 -4.25
N VAL A 44 -21.01 33.55 -4.34
CA VAL A 44 -19.99 32.57 -3.94
C VAL A 44 -18.98 32.42 -5.08
N ASN A 45 -17.82 33.04 -4.92
CA ASN A 45 -16.64 32.87 -5.77
C ASN A 45 -15.74 31.83 -5.10
N GLY A 46 -16.15 30.57 -5.22
CA GLY A 46 -15.62 29.47 -4.44
C GLY A 46 -14.55 28.64 -5.15
N ILE A 47 -13.79 27.90 -4.35
CA ILE A 47 -12.91 26.83 -4.83
C ILE A 47 -13.03 25.56 -3.97
N ASN A 48 -13.03 24.40 -4.61
CA ASN A 48 -12.91 23.12 -3.91
C ASN A 48 -11.48 22.98 -3.39
N TRP A 49 -11.34 22.77 -2.08
CA TRP A 49 -10.05 22.82 -1.42
C TRP A 49 -9.84 21.61 -0.51
N ASP A 50 -8.74 20.92 -0.78
CA ASP A 50 -8.10 19.95 0.09
C ASP A 50 -6.61 20.30 0.27
N TYR A 51 -5.97 19.68 1.26
CA TYR A 51 -4.53 19.78 1.48
C TYR A 51 -3.93 18.38 1.59
N VAL A 52 -3.57 17.81 0.44
CA VAL A 52 -2.97 16.48 0.33
C VAL A 52 -1.59 16.59 -0.33
N PRO A 53 -0.49 16.39 0.39
CA PRO A 53 0.86 16.43 -0.19
C PRO A 53 1.09 15.29 -1.21
N ILE A 54 2.04 15.47 -2.13
CA ILE A 54 2.52 14.39 -3.00
C ILE A 54 3.10 13.27 -2.12
N GLY A 55 2.74 12.02 -2.42
CA GLY A 55 3.09 10.82 -1.66
C GLY A 55 2.05 10.39 -0.62
N ASN A 56 0.95 11.14 -0.47
CA ASN A 56 -0.09 10.87 0.52
C ASN A 56 -1.46 10.68 -0.15
N GLY A 57 -2.29 9.80 0.41
CA GLY A 57 -3.69 9.63 0.04
C GLY A 57 -4.64 10.48 0.91
N ILE A 58 -5.92 10.56 0.52
CA ILE A 58 -6.97 11.30 1.26
C ILE A 58 -7.25 10.72 2.67
N LEU A 59 -6.92 9.44 2.89
CA LEU A 59 -7.06 8.77 4.19
C LEU A 59 -5.93 9.11 5.17
N ASP A 60 -4.82 9.68 4.68
CA ASP A 60 -3.80 10.19 5.57
C ASP A 60 -4.35 11.44 6.28
N LYS A 61 -4.30 11.45 7.61
CA LYS A 61 -4.63 12.64 8.41
C LYS A 61 -3.77 13.85 8.05
N GLY A 62 -2.68 13.63 7.31
CA GLY A 62 -1.98 14.61 6.51
C GLY A 62 -1.41 15.73 7.38
N ILE A 63 -1.81 16.96 7.06
CA ILE A 63 -1.41 18.14 7.83
C ILE A 63 -2.21 18.33 9.12
N TRP A 64 -3.41 17.78 9.22
CA TRP A 64 -4.37 18.09 10.30
C TRP A 64 -3.96 17.52 11.66
N ASP A 65 -3.09 16.50 11.64
CA ASP A 65 -2.47 15.91 12.83
C ASP A 65 -1.11 16.54 13.19
N LYS A 66 -0.67 17.56 12.43
CA LYS A 66 0.59 18.28 12.69
C LYS A 66 0.38 19.38 13.73
N SER A 67 1.48 19.97 14.18
CA SER A 67 1.43 21.13 15.07
C SER A 67 0.76 22.33 14.42
N ASP A 68 0.13 23.17 15.25
CA ASP A 68 -0.58 24.37 14.79
C ASP A 68 0.31 25.31 13.95
N ASP A 69 1.63 25.33 14.14
CA ASP A 69 2.54 26.13 13.30
C ASP A 69 2.69 25.60 11.86
N VAL A 70 2.61 24.28 11.67
CA VAL A 70 2.68 23.66 10.34
C VAL A 70 1.36 23.88 9.61
N ILE A 71 0.24 23.66 10.29
CA ILE A 71 -1.09 23.91 9.71
C ILE A 71 -1.24 25.38 9.31
N LYS A 72 -0.85 26.31 10.18
CA LYS A 72 -0.83 27.75 9.84
C LYS A 72 0.03 28.04 8.61
N ALA A 73 1.23 27.48 8.53
CA ALA A 73 2.10 27.72 7.38
C ALA A 73 1.50 27.25 6.05
N ALA A 74 0.78 26.12 6.04
CA ALA A 74 0.05 25.67 4.86
C ALA A 74 -1.12 26.59 4.51
N LEU A 75 -1.96 26.91 5.50
CA LEU A 75 -3.10 27.81 5.32
C LEU A 75 -2.65 29.18 4.83
N ASP A 76 -1.60 29.75 5.41
CA ASP A 76 -1.09 31.07 5.05
C ASP A 76 -0.56 31.12 3.61
N SER A 77 0.05 30.03 3.14
CA SER A 77 0.56 29.94 1.77
C SER A 77 -0.58 29.88 0.75
N GLU A 78 -1.56 28.99 0.95
CA GLU A 78 -2.61 28.74 -0.05
C GLU A 78 -3.77 29.75 0.04
N MET A 79 -4.22 30.12 1.24
CA MET A 79 -5.31 31.10 1.40
C MET A 79 -4.91 32.48 0.90
N LEU A 80 -3.64 32.88 1.04
CA LEU A 80 -3.13 34.11 0.43
C LEU A 80 -3.20 34.04 -1.11
N LEU A 81 -2.89 32.89 -1.69
CA LEU A 81 -2.97 32.67 -3.14
C LEU A 81 -4.41 32.75 -3.64
N PHE A 82 -5.37 32.14 -2.93
CA PHE A 82 -6.79 32.17 -3.29
C PHE A 82 -7.41 33.55 -3.06
N LYS A 83 -7.07 34.24 -1.97
CA LYS A 83 -7.47 35.64 -1.75
C LYS A 83 -7.00 36.54 -2.88
N ASN A 84 -5.76 36.37 -3.34
CA ASN A 84 -5.22 37.10 -4.49
C ASN A 84 -5.91 36.77 -5.82
N MET A 85 -6.57 35.61 -5.93
CA MET A 85 -7.41 35.24 -7.06
C MET A 85 -8.83 35.82 -6.96
N GLY A 86 -9.23 36.40 -5.82
CA GLY A 86 -10.60 36.87 -5.59
C GLY A 86 -11.57 35.79 -5.08
N VAL A 87 -11.05 34.66 -4.60
CA VAL A 87 -11.86 33.65 -3.92
C VAL A 87 -12.34 34.20 -2.58
N ASN A 88 -13.63 34.01 -2.31
CA ASN A 88 -14.27 34.42 -1.06
C ASN A 88 -14.85 33.24 -0.26
N ALA A 89 -14.82 32.02 -0.80
CA ALA A 89 -15.26 30.82 -0.10
C ALA A 89 -14.45 29.57 -0.50
N ILE A 90 -14.29 28.63 0.43
CA ILE A 90 -13.76 27.29 0.15
C ILE A 90 -14.81 26.22 0.46
N ARG A 91 -14.79 25.12 -0.29
CA ARG A 91 -15.54 23.90 0.05
C ARG A 91 -14.57 22.85 0.55
N THR A 92 -14.83 22.29 1.73
CA THR A 92 -13.95 21.28 2.33
C THR A 92 -14.69 20.33 3.29
N TYR A 93 -14.00 19.31 3.77
CA TYR A 93 -14.50 18.27 4.66
C TYR A 93 -13.76 18.32 6.00
N GLY A 94 -14.47 18.10 7.11
CA GLY A 94 -13.87 17.79 8.41
C GLY A 94 -12.93 18.83 9.04
N LEU A 95 -12.77 20.02 8.45
CA LEU A 95 -11.90 21.08 8.95
C LEU A 95 -12.32 21.51 10.36
N GLU A 96 -11.42 21.54 11.34
CA GLU A 96 -11.77 21.93 12.71
C GLU A 96 -12.27 23.40 12.79
N PRO A 97 -13.27 23.72 13.64
CA PRO A 97 -13.83 25.07 13.77
C PRO A 97 -12.78 26.18 13.92
N LYS A 98 -11.71 25.92 14.68
CA LYS A 98 -10.62 26.89 14.89
C LYS A 98 -9.93 27.30 13.58
N TRP A 99 -9.85 26.40 12.60
CA TRP A 99 -9.21 26.66 11.31
C TRP A 99 -10.17 27.37 10.35
N ILE A 100 -11.47 27.08 10.43
CA ILE A 100 -12.50 27.87 9.73
C ILE A 100 -12.41 29.34 10.15
N SER A 101 -12.40 29.59 11.46
CA SER A 101 -12.29 30.96 11.99
C SER A 101 -10.96 31.61 11.62
N TYR A 102 -9.85 30.86 11.68
CA TYR A 102 -8.54 31.38 11.27
C TYR A 102 -8.53 31.82 9.79
N ILE A 103 -9.07 31.00 8.88
CA ILE A 103 -9.14 31.31 7.45
C ILE A 103 -10.00 32.57 7.23
N TYR A 104 -11.16 32.64 7.89
CA TYR A 104 -12.06 33.78 7.77
C TYR A 104 -11.46 35.08 8.34
N GLU A 105 -10.95 35.06 9.56
CA GLU A 105 -10.46 36.26 10.24
C GLU A 105 -9.20 36.85 9.58
N ASN A 106 -8.33 36.02 9.01
CA ASN A 106 -7.08 36.47 8.40
C ASN A 106 -7.22 36.74 6.89
N TYR A 107 -8.07 35.97 6.19
CA TYR A 107 -8.16 36.02 4.73
C TYR A 107 -9.51 36.54 4.23
N GLY A 108 -10.56 36.56 5.04
CA GLY A 108 -11.91 36.94 4.62
C GLY A 108 -12.58 35.88 3.76
N ILE A 109 -12.12 34.62 3.86
CA ILE A 109 -12.62 33.49 3.08
C ILE A 109 -13.57 32.68 3.97
N TYR A 110 -14.80 32.50 3.50
CA TYR A 110 -15.79 31.69 4.18
C TYR A 110 -15.60 30.19 3.89
N THR A 111 -16.19 29.32 4.70
CA THR A 111 -16.14 27.86 4.51
C THR A 111 -17.54 27.29 4.32
N MET A 112 -17.73 26.55 3.23
CA MET A 112 -18.82 25.61 3.08
C MET A 112 -18.37 24.24 3.55
N LEU A 113 -18.97 23.75 4.63
CA LEU A 113 -18.59 22.50 5.26
C LEU A 113 -19.43 21.35 4.70
N ASN A 114 -18.76 20.33 4.17
CA ASN A 114 -19.41 19.17 3.57
C ASN A 114 -19.33 17.91 4.46
N THR A 115 -20.38 17.09 4.42
CA THR A 115 -20.39 15.69 4.93
C THR A 115 -20.48 14.71 3.76
N GLN A 116 -19.87 13.53 3.89
CA GLN A 116 -20.00 12.46 2.91
C GLN A 116 -21.40 11.80 2.92
N PHE A 117 -22.10 11.85 4.06
CA PHE A 117 -23.44 11.29 4.25
C PHE A 117 -23.60 9.84 3.75
N GLY A 118 -22.57 9.00 3.96
CA GLY A 118 -22.55 7.59 3.57
C GLY A 118 -22.25 7.31 2.09
N ALA A 119 -21.77 8.28 1.31
CA ALA A 119 -21.39 8.09 -0.10
C ALA A 119 -20.42 6.89 -0.30
N TYR A 120 -19.42 6.77 0.60
CA TYR A 120 -18.37 5.75 0.51
C TYR A 120 -18.55 4.57 1.49
N GLY A 121 -19.77 4.35 1.97
CA GLY A 121 -20.10 3.30 2.94
C GLY A 121 -20.10 3.75 4.39
N LEU A 122 -20.59 2.88 5.28
CA LEU A 122 -20.80 3.16 6.70
C LEU A 122 -20.54 1.92 7.56
N THR A 123 -20.05 2.13 8.79
CA THR A 123 -20.09 1.07 9.81
C THR A 123 -21.47 1.03 10.46
N ILE A 124 -22.22 -0.06 10.23
CA ILE A 124 -23.56 -0.27 10.76
C ILE A 124 -23.53 -1.46 11.73
N ASN A 125 -23.90 -1.23 13.00
CA ASN A 125 -23.92 -2.26 14.05
C ASN A 125 -22.59 -3.03 14.22
N GLY A 126 -21.46 -2.35 13.97
CA GLY A 126 -20.11 -2.92 14.09
C GLY A 126 -19.64 -3.72 12.86
N ALA A 127 -20.36 -3.65 11.73
CA ALA A 127 -19.90 -4.19 10.45
C ALA A 127 -19.78 -3.08 9.42
N TRP A 128 -18.69 -3.06 8.65
CA TRP A 128 -18.54 -2.17 7.52
C TRP A 128 -19.52 -2.58 6.42
N VAL A 129 -20.25 -1.59 5.88
CA VAL A 129 -21.19 -1.77 4.77
C VAL A 129 -20.76 -0.80 3.66
N PRO A 130 -20.19 -1.30 2.55
CA PRO A 130 -19.62 -0.45 1.51
C PRO A 130 -20.68 0.33 0.71
N GLN A 131 -21.89 -0.23 0.60
CA GLN A 131 -23.02 0.36 -0.12
C GLN A 131 -24.12 0.78 0.85
N THR A 132 -24.41 2.08 0.89
CA THR A 132 -25.34 2.64 1.89
C THR A 132 -26.81 2.45 1.49
N ASP A 133 -27.53 1.64 2.27
CA ASP A 133 -29.00 1.55 2.17
C ASP A 133 -29.67 2.63 3.03
N TYR A 134 -30.09 3.72 2.37
CA TYR A 134 -30.77 4.85 3.01
C TYR A 134 -32.19 4.54 3.50
N THR A 135 -32.79 3.41 3.10
CA THR A 135 -34.11 2.97 3.57
C THR A 135 -34.05 2.26 4.93
N ASN A 136 -32.87 1.75 5.30
CA ASN A 136 -32.67 1.01 6.53
C ASN A 136 -32.67 1.92 7.77
N PRO A 137 -33.52 1.67 8.79
CA PRO A 137 -33.58 2.47 10.01
C PRO A 137 -32.26 2.55 10.79
N ALA A 138 -31.43 1.50 10.77
CA ALA A 138 -30.13 1.50 11.44
C ALA A 138 -29.14 2.44 10.74
N THR A 139 -29.10 2.43 9.40
CA THR A 139 -28.35 3.39 8.58
C THR A 139 -28.76 4.81 8.90
N ARG A 140 -30.07 5.08 8.85
CA ARG A 140 -30.62 6.42 9.12
C ARG A 140 -30.23 6.93 10.51
N LYS A 141 -30.22 6.06 11.52
CA LYS A 141 -29.79 6.44 12.88
C LYS A 141 -28.33 6.91 12.90
N VAL A 142 -27.44 6.25 12.17
CA VAL A 142 -26.02 6.64 12.05
C VAL A 142 -25.90 7.99 11.34
N LEU A 143 -26.53 8.14 10.17
CA LEU A 143 -26.52 9.38 9.39
C LEU A 143 -27.07 10.58 10.17
N MET A 144 -28.20 10.41 10.86
CA MET A 144 -28.77 11.49 11.67
C MET A 144 -27.87 11.87 12.85
N LYS A 145 -27.14 10.90 13.42
CA LYS A 145 -26.16 11.18 14.47
C LYS A 145 -25.00 12.01 13.91
N GLU A 146 -24.47 11.64 12.75
CA GLU A 146 -23.37 12.34 12.08
C GLU A 146 -23.69 13.82 11.86
N VAL A 147 -24.84 14.13 11.23
CA VAL A 147 -25.23 15.52 10.95
C VAL A 147 -25.55 16.32 12.20
N LYS A 148 -26.11 15.69 13.25
CA LYS A 148 -26.33 16.34 14.54
C LYS A 148 -25.03 16.68 15.24
N ASP A 149 -24.05 15.78 15.19
CA ASP A 149 -22.75 16.00 15.80
C ASP A 149 -21.98 17.09 15.04
N MET A 150 -22.07 17.11 13.71
CA MET A 150 -21.57 18.21 12.88
C MET A 150 -22.22 19.53 13.28
N ALA A 151 -23.56 19.65 13.22
CA ALA A 151 -24.24 20.89 13.56
C ALA A 151 -23.89 21.39 14.97
N LYS A 152 -23.80 20.50 15.97
CA LYS A 152 -23.37 20.88 17.33
C LYS A 152 -21.93 21.36 17.41
N LYS A 153 -21.02 20.75 16.65
CA LYS A 153 -19.60 21.06 16.65
C LYS A 153 -19.32 22.42 15.99
N TYR A 154 -20.03 22.72 14.91
CA TYR A 154 -19.75 23.86 14.04
C TYR A 154 -20.65 25.07 14.26
N LYS A 155 -21.74 24.91 15.03
CA LYS A 155 -22.59 26.02 15.45
C LYS A 155 -21.75 27.17 16.03
N ASP A 156 -22.14 28.39 15.67
CA ASP A 156 -21.50 29.64 16.11
C ASP A 156 -20.03 29.80 15.68
N THR A 157 -19.56 29.04 14.68
CA THR A 157 -18.18 29.19 14.13
C THR A 157 -18.11 30.38 13.17
N PRO A 158 -17.33 31.44 13.46
CA PRO A 158 -17.11 32.54 12.54
C PRO A 158 -16.53 32.04 11.20
N GLY A 159 -17.10 32.52 10.09
CA GLY A 159 -16.67 32.13 8.74
C GLY A 159 -17.38 30.90 8.16
N LEU A 160 -18.24 30.21 8.89
CA LEU A 160 -19.06 29.14 8.32
C LEU A 160 -20.19 29.71 7.43
N LEU A 161 -20.23 29.31 6.15
CA LEU A 161 -21.15 29.85 5.15
C LEU A 161 -22.42 29.01 4.97
N ILE A 162 -22.24 27.70 4.77
CA ILE A 162 -23.27 26.74 4.37
C ILE A 162 -22.92 25.38 4.99
N TYR A 163 -23.93 24.69 5.53
CA TYR A 163 -23.86 23.25 5.75
C TYR A 163 -24.28 22.54 4.47
N MET A 164 -23.39 21.73 3.90
CA MET A 164 -23.70 20.92 2.72
C MET A 164 -23.78 19.44 3.09
N ILE A 165 -24.91 18.81 2.73
CA ILE A 165 -25.18 17.42 3.02
C ILE A 165 -24.89 16.58 1.77
N GLY A 166 -23.96 15.63 1.90
CA GLY A 166 -23.62 14.68 0.85
C GLY A 166 -22.56 15.17 -0.13
N ASN A 167 -22.12 14.25 -0.99
CA ASN A 167 -21.30 14.51 -2.17
C ASN A 167 -21.69 13.48 -3.23
N GLU A 168 -22.54 13.86 -4.18
CA GLU A 168 -22.96 12.97 -5.28
C GLU A 168 -23.50 11.60 -4.82
N ASN A 169 -24.14 11.54 -3.65
CA ASN A 169 -24.66 10.29 -3.10
C ASN A 169 -25.61 9.55 -4.06
N ASN A 170 -26.23 10.28 -4.99
CA ASN A 170 -27.08 9.71 -6.04
C ASN A 170 -26.29 8.88 -7.08
N TYR A 171 -25.02 9.21 -7.36
CA TYR A 171 -24.15 8.38 -8.19
C TYR A 171 -23.73 7.09 -7.46
N HIS A 172 -23.48 7.18 -6.15
CA HIS A 172 -23.18 6.03 -5.29
C HIS A 172 -24.35 5.06 -5.07
N LEU A 173 -25.55 5.36 -5.60
CA LEU A 173 -26.62 4.37 -5.72
C LEU A 173 -26.37 3.36 -6.86
N SER A 174 -25.40 3.64 -7.74
CA SER A 174 -25.04 2.83 -8.90
C SER A 174 -23.55 2.46 -8.92
N TRP A 175 -22.68 3.35 -8.47
CA TRP A 175 -21.24 3.08 -8.36
C TRP A 175 -20.94 2.08 -7.25
N THR A 176 -19.90 1.28 -7.43
CA THR A 176 -19.52 0.20 -6.51
C THR A 176 -18.19 0.43 -5.81
N GLY A 177 -17.34 1.32 -6.33
CA GLY A 177 -16.05 1.68 -5.76
C GLY A 177 -15.98 3.09 -5.15
N ALA A 178 -14.77 3.43 -4.68
CA ALA A 178 -14.44 4.78 -4.19
C ALA A 178 -13.81 5.69 -5.28
N GLU A 179 -13.36 5.10 -6.40
CA GLU A 179 -12.92 5.83 -7.59
C GLU A 179 -14.11 6.38 -8.37
N THR A 180 -13.92 7.51 -9.07
CA THR A 180 -14.95 8.08 -9.94
C THR A 180 -15.23 7.15 -11.12
N GLU A 181 -16.46 6.69 -11.24
CA GLU A 181 -16.93 5.85 -12.35
C GLU A 181 -17.73 6.69 -13.39
N ALA A 182 -18.22 6.06 -14.46
CA ALA A 182 -19.04 6.75 -15.45
C ALA A 182 -20.37 7.27 -14.84
N ILE A 183 -20.78 8.48 -15.23
CA ILE A 183 -22.03 9.09 -14.77
C ILE A 183 -23.23 8.25 -15.28
N PRO A 184 -24.12 7.77 -14.40
CA PRO A 184 -25.26 6.96 -14.80
C PRO A 184 -26.34 7.84 -15.46
N ILE A 185 -26.45 7.81 -16.79
CA ILE A 185 -27.39 8.65 -17.56
C ILE A 185 -28.69 7.89 -17.94
N ASP A 186 -28.69 6.55 -17.97
CA ASP A 186 -29.81 5.74 -18.49
C ASP A 186 -30.40 4.71 -17.49
N GLY A 187 -31.74 4.68 -17.43
CA GLY A 187 -32.53 3.55 -16.95
C GLY A 187 -32.89 3.55 -15.46
N VAL A 188 -34.16 3.81 -15.15
CA VAL A 188 -34.70 3.67 -13.79
C VAL A 188 -34.88 2.18 -13.48
N ASP A 189 -33.85 1.52 -12.95
CA ASP A 189 -34.07 0.30 -12.17
C ASP A 189 -35.02 0.66 -11.02
N PRO A 190 -36.19 -0.01 -10.89
CA PRO A 190 -37.12 0.25 -9.80
C PRO A 190 -36.46 0.18 -8.41
N GLY A 191 -35.43 -0.65 -8.24
CA GLY A 191 -34.63 -0.73 -7.01
C GLY A 191 -33.82 0.53 -6.73
N ILE A 192 -33.17 1.10 -7.76
CA ILE A 192 -32.40 2.35 -7.65
C ILE A 192 -33.33 3.52 -7.33
N ARG A 193 -34.54 3.56 -7.91
CA ARG A 193 -35.51 4.62 -7.59
C ARG A 193 -35.95 4.57 -6.12
N LEU A 194 -36.22 3.39 -5.58
CA LEU A 194 -36.57 3.25 -4.15
C LEU A 194 -35.41 3.70 -3.24
N ALA A 195 -34.18 3.35 -3.60
CA ALA A 195 -32.99 3.80 -2.88
C ALA A 195 -32.86 5.33 -2.94
N ALA A 196 -33.11 5.95 -4.09
CA ALA A 196 -33.13 7.40 -4.27
C ALA A 196 -34.21 8.05 -3.38
N GLU A 197 -35.43 7.51 -3.32
CA GLU A 197 -36.45 8.01 -2.38
C GLU A 197 -35.97 7.96 -0.92
N GLY A 198 -35.30 6.87 -0.53
CA GLY A 198 -34.68 6.75 0.79
C GLY A 198 -33.64 7.84 1.06
N LEU A 199 -32.75 8.09 0.09
CA LEU A 199 -31.72 9.12 0.15
C LEU A 199 -32.30 10.52 0.33
N TYR A 200 -33.23 10.94 -0.54
CA TYR A 200 -33.78 12.29 -0.50
C TYR A 200 -34.66 12.54 0.73
N LYS A 201 -35.35 11.52 1.26
CA LYS A 201 -35.99 11.59 2.59
C LYS A 201 -34.95 11.80 3.69
N ALA A 202 -33.85 11.04 3.66
CA ALA A 202 -32.77 11.19 4.63
C ALA A 202 -32.10 12.58 4.56
N PHE A 203 -31.92 13.15 3.37
CA PHE A 203 -31.44 14.52 3.21
C PHE A 203 -32.37 15.55 3.83
N ASN A 204 -33.69 15.42 3.63
CA ASN A 204 -34.65 16.34 4.25
C ASN A 204 -34.63 16.24 5.78
N ASP A 205 -34.61 15.01 6.30
CA ASP A 205 -34.56 14.77 7.75
C ASP A 205 -33.26 15.30 8.35
N ALA A 206 -32.13 15.16 7.65
CA ALA A 206 -30.87 15.76 8.06
C ALA A 206 -30.91 17.29 8.06
N ALA A 207 -31.54 17.92 7.05
CA ALA A 207 -31.71 19.36 7.02
C ALA A 207 -32.55 19.88 8.20
N LEU A 208 -33.62 19.17 8.56
CA LEU A 208 -34.43 19.48 9.74
C LEU A 208 -33.62 19.34 11.05
N GLU A 209 -32.82 18.29 11.19
CA GLU A 209 -31.98 18.07 12.37
C GLU A 209 -30.90 19.15 12.52
N ILE A 210 -30.25 19.56 11.42
CA ILE A 210 -29.29 20.67 11.43
C ILE A 210 -30.00 21.97 11.84
N LYS A 211 -31.12 22.31 11.21
CA LYS A 211 -31.88 23.54 11.49
C LYS A 211 -32.44 23.60 12.91
N ALA A 212 -32.73 22.46 13.53
CA ALA A 212 -33.13 22.38 14.92
C ALA A 212 -31.98 22.78 15.90
N ILE A 213 -30.73 22.62 15.48
CA ILE A 213 -29.54 22.94 16.27
C ILE A 213 -29.01 24.34 15.93
N ASP A 214 -28.92 24.64 14.64
CA ASP A 214 -28.36 25.85 14.07
C ASP A 214 -29.21 26.33 12.88
N ASN A 215 -29.83 27.50 13.03
CA ASN A 215 -30.69 28.12 12.02
C ASN A 215 -30.15 29.49 11.57
N SER A 216 -28.89 29.82 11.86
CA SER A 216 -28.24 31.04 11.35
C SER A 216 -27.54 30.83 10.01
N VAL A 217 -27.34 29.57 9.61
CA VAL A 217 -26.62 29.14 8.41
C VAL A 217 -27.54 28.32 7.49
N PRO A 218 -27.58 28.59 6.17
CA PRO A 218 -28.35 27.79 5.21
C PRO A 218 -27.87 26.35 5.10
N VAL A 219 -28.80 25.46 4.77
CA VAL A 219 -28.54 24.04 4.51
C VAL A 219 -28.71 23.73 3.02
N ALA A 220 -27.70 23.12 2.41
CA ALA A 220 -27.68 22.67 1.03
C ALA A 220 -27.51 21.15 0.95
N ILE A 221 -27.88 20.56 -0.19
CA ILE A 221 -27.47 19.20 -0.58
C ILE A 221 -26.45 19.29 -1.72
N CYS A 222 -25.64 18.25 -1.93
CA CYS A 222 -24.80 18.10 -3.12
C CYS A 222 -25.32 16.96 -3.99
N ASN A 223 -25.95 17.28 -5.11
CA ASN A 223 -26.49 16.31 -6.07
C ASN A 223 -25.61 16.20 -7.32
N GLY A 224 -25.37 14.99 -7.79
CA GLY A 224 -24.75 14.75 -9.09
C GLY A 224 -25.71 15.10 -10.23
N ASP A 225 -25.39 16.17 -10.97
CA ASP A 225 -26.23 16.76 -12.03
C ASP A 225 -27.69 17.01 -11.53
N LEU A 226 -28.68 17.00 -12.43
CA LEU A 226 -30.11 17.15 -12.19
C LEU A 226 -30.83 15.79 -12.06
N LEU A 227 -30.09 14.72 -11.79
CA LEU A 227 -30.70 13.39 -11.64
C LEU A 227 -31.70 13.40 -10.47
N TYR A 228 -32.85 12.75 -10.69
CA TYR A 228 -33.94 12.60 -9.72
C TYR A 228 -34.57 13.92 -9.23
N LEU A 229 -34.56 14.98 -10.05
CA LEU A 229 -35.11 16.29 -9.68
C LEU A 229 -36.59 16.23 -9.25
N ASP A 230 -37.36 15.31 -9.81
CA ASP A 230 -38.74 15.00 -9.43
C ASP A 230 -38.85 14.49 -7.99
N ILE A 231 -37.92 13.63 -7.57
CA ILE A 231 -37.85 13.06 -6.21
C ILE A 231 -37.35 14.11 -5.22
N VAL A 232 -36.35 14.92 -5.61
CA VAL A 232 -35.87 16.06 -4.81
C VAL A 232 -37.02 17.00 -4.50
N LYS A 233 -37.83 17.34 -5.52
CA LYS A 233 -39.01 18.20 -5.36
C LYS A 233 -40.02 17.64 -4.36
N GLU A 234 -40.22 16.32 -4.40
CA GLU A 234 -41.21 15.66 -3.55
C GLU A 234 -40.76 15.59 -2.08
N TYR A 235 -39.48 15.27 -1.82
CA TYR A 235 -39.01 14.94 -0.48
C TYR A 235 -38.11 15.99 0.18
N CYS A 236 -37.27 16.73 -0.55
CA CYS A 236 -36.33 17.72 0.00
C CYS A 236 -36.96 19.13 0.10
N LYS A 237 -37.97 19.27 0.95
CA LYS A 237 -38.70 20.54 1.12
C LYS A 237 -37.91 21.57 1.95
N ASP A 238 -37.18 21.09 2.95
CA ASP A 238 -36.58 21.91 4.00
C ASP A 238 -35.13 22.35 3.73
N ILE A 239 -34.55 21.97 2.59
CA ILE A 239 -33.24 22.51 2.13
C ILE A 239 -33.40 23.97 1.67
N ASP A 240 -32.39 24.81 1.86
CA ASP A 240 -32.41 26.22 1.42
C ASP A 240 -31.86 26.38 0.01
N ILE A 241 -30.86 25.57 -0.35
CA ILE A 241 -30.09 25.67 -1.60
C ILE A 241 -30.03 24.31 -2.28
N TYR A 242 -30.24 24.28 -3.60
CA TYR A 242 -29.95 23.11 -4.42
C TYR A 242 -28.49 23.19 -4.88
N GLY A 243 -27.61 22.45 -4.19
CA GLY A 243 -26.22 22.31 -4.58
C GLY A 243 -26.02 21.17 -5.56
N THR A 244 -25.13 21.33 -6.53
CA THR A 244 -24.88 20.28 -7.54
C THR A 244 -23.44 20.24 -8.02
N ASN A 245 -22.92 19.03 -8.22
CA ASN A 245 -21.69 18.80 -8.98
C ASN A 245 -22.08 18.57 -10.45
N MET A 246 -21.50 19.31 -11.38
CA MET A 246 -21.94 19.31 -12.77
C MET A 246 -20.80 19.56 -13.76
N TYR A 247 -20.62 18.62 -14.68
CA TYR A 247 -19.57 18.63 -15.71
C TYR A 247 -20.18 18.52 -17.11
N ARG A 248 -20.84 19.59 -17.58
CA ARG A 248 -21.56 19.62 -18.86
C ARG A 248 -20.79 20.31 -20.00
N GLY A 249 -19.48 20.53 -19.84
CA GLY A 249 -18.65 21.27 -20.78
C GLY A 249 -18.67 22.77 -20.52
N ILE A 250 -18.70 23.61 -21.57
CA ILE A 250 -18.55 25.07 -21.43
C ILE A 250 -19.70 25.80 -20.73
N SER A 251 -20.91 25.22 -20.72
CA SER A 251 -22.10 25.83 -20.10
C SER A 251 -22.94 24.76 -19.41
N PHE A 252 -23.86 25.18 -18.53
CA PHE A 252 -24.72 24.25 -17.78
C PHE A 252 -26.04 23.94 -18.49
N GLY A 253 -26.26 24.54 -19.66
CA GLY A 253 -27.44 24.30 -20.50
C GLY A 253 -28.74 24.74 -19.81
N ASP A 254 -29.65 23.79 -19.63
CA ASP A 254 -30.98 24.02 -19.06
C ASP A 254 -31.02 24.04 -17.53
N ALA A 255 -29.88 23.84 -16.85
CA ALA A 255 -29.83 23.57 -15.41
C ALA A 255 -30.50 24.66 -14.56
N PHE A 256 -30.14 25.92 -14.77
CA PHE A 256 -30.69 27.06 -14.03
C PHE A 256 -32.21 27.17 -14.20
N GLN A 257 -32.69 27.04 -15.44
CA GLN A 257 -34.10 27.17 -15.78
C GLN A 257 -34.92 26.03 -15.17
N ARG A 258 -34.43 24.78 -15.28
CA ARG A 258 -35.11 23.62 -14.69
C ARG A 258 -35.17 23.70 -13.18
N VAL A 259 -34.08 24.05 -12.49
CA VAL A 259 -34.12 24.21 -11.03
C VAL A 259 -35.08 25.33 -10.60
N LYS A 260 -35.12 26.44 -11.35
CA LYS A 260 -36.08 27.52 -11.10
C LYS A 260 -37.53 27.06 -11.26
N ASP A 261 -37.84 26.37 -12.36
CA ASP A 261 -39.21 25.99 -12.70
C ASP A 261 -39.71 24.79 -11.87
N GLU A 262 -38.84 23.83 -11.61
CA GLU A 262 -39.21 22.57 -10.95
C GLU A 262 -39.11 22.67 -9.42
N LEU A 263 -38.01 23.24 -8.88
CA LEU A 263 -37.75 23.34 -7.44
C LEU A 263 -38.02 24.72 -6.86
N ASN A 264 -37.87 25.78 -7.66
CA ASN A 264 -38.01 27.18 -7.24
C ASN A 264 -37.09 27.54 -6.05
N LYS A 265 -35.85 27.05 -6.10
CA LYS A 265 -34.76 27.27 -5.13
C LYS A 265 -33.52 27.90 -5.83
N PRO A 266 -32.62 28.56 -5.09
CA PRO A 266 -31.34 28.98 -5.64
C PRO A 266 -30.47 27.76 -5.98
N ILE A 267 -29.65 27.89 -7.02
CA ILE A 267 -28.67 26.89 -7.45
C ILE A 267 -27.26 27.34 -7.10
N LEU A 268 -26.48 26.41 -6.55
CA LEU A 268 -25.06 26.57 -6.21
C LEU A 268 -24.28 25.42 -6.82
N PHE A 269 -23.26 25.70 -7.63
CA PHE A 269 -22.42 24.62 -8.16
C PHE A 269 -21.39 24.23 -7.10
N ALA A 270 -21.54 23.04 -6.53
CA ALA A 270 -20.66 22.52 -5.50
C ALA A 270 -19.33 22.01 -6.08
N GLU A 271 -19.31 21.56 -7.34
CA GLU A 271 -18.15 21.29 -8.19
C GLU A 271 -18.49 21.53 -9.66
N PHE A 272 -17.54 22.09 -10.40
CA PHE A 272 -17.52 22.15 -11.87
C PHE A 272 -16.10 22.49 -12.34
N GLY A 273 -15.78 22.19 -13.58
CA GLY A 273 -14.52 22.62 -14.20
C GLY A 273 -14.05 21.65 -15.27
N SER A 274 -12.75 21.66 -15.54
CA SER A 274 -12.07 20.80 -16.51
C SER A 274 -10.73 20.37 -15.95
N ASP A 275 -10.26 19.18 -16.32
CA ASP A 275 -8.86 18.83 -16.14
C ASP A 275 -7.97 19.57 -17.17
N ALA A 276 -6.67 19.56 -16.89
CA ALA A 276 -5.63 20.18 -17.69
C ALA A 276 -4.85 19.17 -18.54
N PHE A 277 -5.43 18.02 -18.90
CA PHE A 277 -4.75 16.98 -19.67
C PHE A 277 -5.57 16.58 -20.90
N ASN A 278 -4.95 16.56 -22.07
CA ASN A 278 -5.62 16.14 -23.29
C ASN A 278 -5.43 14.64 -23.49
N ALA A 279 -6.50 13.84 -23.35
CA ALA A 279 -6.42 12.39 -23.49
C ALA A 279 -6.17 11.89 -24.93
N ILE A 280 -6.32 12.74 -25.95
CA ILE A 280 -5.99 12.42 -27.35
C ILE A 280 -4.51 12.68 -27.63
N GLU A 281 -4.03 13.88 -27.29
CA GLU A 281 -2.64 14.29 -27.54
C GLU A 281 -1.66 13.76 -26.47
N ASN A 282 -2.19 13.28 -25.34
CA ASN A 282 -1.47 12.71 -24.19
C ASN A 282 -0.46 13.71 -23.59
N GLU A 283 -0.88 14.97 -23.46
CA GLU A 283 -0.10 16.08 -22.92
C GLU A 283 -0.97 17.08 -22.12
N GLU A 284 -0.31 17.91 -21.30
CA GLU A 284 -0.99 18.94 -20.51
C GLU A 284 -1.55 20.07 -21.40
N ASP A 285 -2.85 20.36 -21.30
CA ASP A 285 -3.58 21.40 -22.03
C ASP A 285 -4.22 22.44 -21.08
N GLN A 286 -3.39 23.34 -20.57
CA GLN A 286 -3.85 24.40 -19.67
C GLN A 286 -4.80 25.41 -20.36
N LEU A 287 -4.73 25.54 -21.69
CA LEU A 287 -5.58 26.48 -22.43
C LEU A 287 -7.02 26.01 -22.40
N MET A 288 -7.25 24.72 -22.66
CA MET A 288 -8.60 24.16 -22.64
C MET A 288 -9.20 24.15 -21.24
N GLN A 289 -8.41 23.88 -20.20
CA GLN A 289 -8.87 24.06 -18.82
C GLN A 289 -9.38 25.49 -18.56
N ALA A 290 -8.58 26.49 -18.94
CA ALA A 290 -8.96 27.90 -18.75
C ALA A 290 -10.21 28.27 -19.57
N TYR A 291 -10.33 27.75 -20.79
CA TYR A 291 -11.47 27.97 -21.67
C TYR A 291 -12.80 27.49 -21.06
N TYR A 292 -12.85 26.25 -20.56
CA TYR A 292 -14.05 25.72 -19.93
C TYR A 292 -14.37 26.45 -18.62
N ASN A 293 -13.38 26.65 -17.75
CA ASN A 293 -13.59 27.32 -16.46
C ASN A 293 -14.11 28.75 -16.64
N VAL A 294 -13.56 29.54 -17.57
CA VAL A 294 -14.06 30.90 -17.86
C VAL A 294 -15.48 30.86 -18.44
N GLY A 295 -15.79 29.90 -19.32
CA GLY A 295 -17.13 29.72 -19.85
C GLY A 295 -18.16 29.34 -18.78
N ASN A 296 -17.79 28.47 -17.85
CA ASN A 296 -18.65 28.09 -16.73
C ASN A 296 -18.97 29.29 -15.83
N TRP A 297 -17.96 30.08 -15.45
CA TRP A 297 -18.19 31.28 -14.65
C TRP A 297 -19.00 32.35 -15.39
N LYS A 298 -18.84 32.47 -16.72
CA LYS A 298 -19.68 33.35 -17.55
C LYS A 298 -21.15 32.97 -17.42
N ASP A 299 -21.47 31.68 -17.49
CA ASP A 299 -22.84 31.20 -17.39
C ASP A 299 -23.41 31.35 -15.96
N ILE A 300 -22.59 31.12 -14.92
CA ILE A 300 -22.93 31.37 -13.51
C ILE A 300 -23.30 32.83 -13.30
N TYR A 301 -22.45 33.77 -13.74
CA TYR A 301 -22.67 35.20 -13.54
C TYR A 301 -23.88 35.71 -14.31
N GLN A 302 -24.08 35.28 -15.56
CA GLN A 302 -25.25 35.68 -16.35
C GLN A 302 -26.59 35.21 -15.77
N ASN A 303 -26.59 34.19 -14.91
CA ASN A 303 -27.80 33.66 -14.27
C ASN A 303 -28.03 34.20 -12.84
N VAL A 304 -27.23 35.18 -12.39
CA VAL A 304 -27.45 35.89 -11.12
C VAL A 304 -28.70 36.77 -11.20
N ALA A 305 -29.36 36.99 -10.05
CA ALA A 305 -30.54 37.83 -9.95
C ALA A 305 -30.27 39.25 -10.49
N GLY A 306 -31.18 39.78 -11.32
CA GLY A 306 -31.05 41.10 -11.94
C GLY A 306 -30.43 41.13 -13.35
N LEU A 307 -29.84 40.03 -13.84
CA LEU A 307 -29.12 39.98 -15.13
C LEU A 307 -29.89 39.33 -16.29
N GLY A 308 -31.22 39.21 -16.18
CA GLY A 308 -32.11 38.91 -17.30
C GLY A 308 -32.22 37.45 -17.75
N LYS A 309 -31.46 36.50 -17.17
CA LYS A 309 -31.67 35.04 -17.36
C LYS A 309 -32.54 34.43 -16.23
N ALA A 310 -32.21 33.22 -15.74
CA ALA A 310 -33.00 32.53 -14.73
C ALA A 310 -33.00 33.28 -13.37
N GLY A 311 -31.91 33.96 -13.01
CA GLY A 311 -31.86 34.79 -11.80
C GLY A 311 -31.89 33.98 -10.50
N ASN A 312 -31.42 32.73 -10.51
CA ASN A 312 -31.36 31.85 -9.34
C ASN A 312 -29.94 31.35 -9.03
N SER A 313 -28.91 31.80 -9.76
CA SER A 313 -27.51 31.49 -9.47
C SER A 313 -27.03 32.25 -8.23
N ILE A 314 -26.42 31.53 -7.28
CA ILE A 314 -25.74 32.13 -6.13
C ILE A 314 -24.22 31.89 -6.13
N GLY A 315 -23.67 31.42 -7.25
CA GLY A 315 -22.23 31.18 -7.45
C GLY A 315 -21.88 29.70 -7.50
N GLY A 316 -20.64 29.36 -7.16
CA GLY A 316 -20.18 27.98 -7.12
C GLY A 316 -18.71 27.82 -6.71
N PHE A 317 -18.22 26.58 -6.80
CA PHE A 317 -16.86 26.19 -6.45
C PHE A 317 -16.16 25.55 -7.65
N THR A 318 -15.04 26.16 -8.07
CA THR A 318 -14.21 25.58 -9.13
C THR A 318 -13.52 24.33 -8.62
N PHE A 319 -13.63 23.24 -9.37
CA PHE A 319 -12.96 21.98 -9.10
C PHE A 319 -11.68 21.85 -9.96
N GLN A 320 -10.48 21.83 -9.38
CA GLN A 320 -10.17 22.01 -7.95
C GLN A 320 -8.91 22.85 -7.72
N SER A 321 -8.63 23.19 -6.45
CA SER A 321 -7.51 24.06 -6.06
C SER A 321 -6.15 23.61 -6.58
N SER A 322 -5.87 22.30 -6.56
CA SER A 322 -4.57 21.74 -6.88
C SER A 322 -4.66 20.29 -7.39
N ASP A 323 -3.58 19.79 -8.01
CA ASP A 323 -3.57 18.42 -8.53
C ASP A 323 -3.80 17.36 -7.45
N GLY A 324 -4.62 16.37 -7.80
CA GLY A 324 -5.02 15.28 -6.92
C GLY A 324 -4.24 14.00 -7.21
N TRP A 325 -2.93 13.97 -6.97
CA TRP A 325 -2.01 12.83 -7.22
C TRP A 325 -2.41 11.49 -6.56
N TRP A 326 -3.45 11.52 -5.73
CA TRP A 326 -4.00 10.37 -5.01
C TRP A 326 -5.29 9.84 -5.61
N LYS A 327 -5.86 10.51 -6.61
CA LYS A 327 -7.22 10.19 -7.08
C LYS A 327 -7.28 8.95 -7.95
N TRP A 328 -6.21 8.60 -8.66
CA TRP A 328 -6.10 7.29 -9.32
C TRP A 328 -5.62 6.25 -8.31
N ASN A 329 -6.15 5.03 -8.36
CA ASN A 329 -5.84 3.90 -7.47
C ASN A 329 -6.20 4.07 -5.98
N GLN A 330 -6.20 5.31 -5.46
CA GLN A 330 -6.51 5.74 -4.09
C GLN A 330 -5.78 5.02 -2.94
N THR A 331 -4.94 4.03 -3.26
CA THR A 331 -4.25 3.12 -2.35
C THR A 331 -2.79 2.88 -2.73
N LYS A 332 -2.38 3.31 -3.95
CA LYS A 332 -1.02 3.21 -4.47
C LYS A 332 -0.75 4.33 -5.47
N ASP A 333 0.50 4.42 -5.94
CA ASP A 333 0.97 5.40 -6.94
C ASP A 333 0.93 6.88 -6.53
N PHE A 334 0.90 7.20 -5.22
CA PHE A 334 0.79 8.58 -4.72
C PHE A 334 1.97 9.51 -5.08
N ASP A 335 3.08 8.95 -5.55
CA ASP A 335 4.29 9.67 -6.01
C ASP A 335 4.39 9.73 -7.54
N VAL A 336 3.31 9.37 -8.25
CA VAL A 336 3.22 9.39 -9.71
C VAL A 336 2.02 10.23 -10.11
N HIS A 337 2.23 11.27 -10.93
CA HIS A 337 1.12 12.02 -11.52
C HIS A 337 0.54 11.24 -12.70
N ASN A 338 -0.49 10.45 -12.45
CA ASN A 338 -1.09 9.55 -13.43
C ASN A 338 -1.86 10.31 -14.50
N THR A 339 -1.72 9.84 -15.74
CA THR A 339 -2.43 10.35 -16.92
C THR A 339 -3.61 9.47 -17.33
N VAL A 340 -4.12 8.65 -16.40
CA VAL A 340 -5.25 7.75 -16.63
C VAL A 340 -6.55 8.55 -16.58
N ALA A 341 -7.37 8.44 -17.63
CA ALA A 341 -8.73 8.96 -17.65
C ALA A 341 -9.71 7.87 -17.23
N THR A 342 -10.50 8.12 -16.18
CA THR A 342 -11.33 7.08 -15.54
C THR A 342 -12.77 7.05 -16.07
N TRP A 343 -13.25 8.14 -16.67
CA TRP A 343 -14.60 8.22 -17.22
C TRP A 343 -14.70 9.12 -18.47
N PRO A 344 -15.71 8.90 -19.34
CA PRO A 344 -15.91 9.69 -20.55
C PRO A 344 -16.89 10.85 -20.32
N ASN A 345 -16.64 11.98 -20.98
CA ASN A 345 -17.55 13.13 -20.95
C ASN A 345 -17.62 13.87 -22.29
N GLY A 346 -18.79 13.78 -22.93
CA GLY A 346 -19.09 14.43 -24.22
C GLY A 346 -19.15 15.96 -24.18
N GLY A 347 -19.21 16.58 -22.99
CA GLY A 347 -19.12 18.03 -22.85
C GLY A 347 -17.75 18.61 -23.19
N TYR A 348 -16.72 17.76 -23.26
CA TYR A 348 -15.31 18.11 -23.48
C TYR A 348 -14.83 17.49 -24.81
N GLU A 349 -15.55 17.75 -25.89
CA GLU A 349 -15.39 17.05 -27.18
C GLU A 349 -13.99 17.13 -27.82
N LYS A 350 -13.13 18.06 -27.40
CA LYS A 350 -11.78 18.25 -27.97
C LYS A 350 -10.72 17.27 -27.44
N ASP A 351 -10.96 16.61 -26.33
CA ASP A 351 -10.06 15.62 -25.73
C ASP A 351 -10.72 14.23 -25.57
N LEU A 352 -11.95 14.04 -26.04
CA LEU A 352 -12.67 12.76 -25.99
C LEU A 352 -12.26 11.82 -27.13
N PRO A 353 -11.47 10.75 -26.88
CA PRO A 353 -11.18 9.76 -27.90
C PRO A 353 -12.45 8.95 -28.25
N PRO A 354 -12.61 8.50 -29.52
CA PRO A 354 -13.77 7.70 -29.91
C PRO A 354 -13.94 6.44 -29.05
N GLY A 355 -15.02 6.39 -28.28
CA GLY A 355 -15.35 5.26 -27.40
C GLY A 355 -14.42 5.08 -26.20
N GLY A 356 -13.62 6.10 -25.84
CA GLY A 356 -12.73 6.07 -24.67
C GLY A 356 -13.07 7.16 -23.64
N ASN A 357 -12.21 7.29 -22.64
CA ASN A 357 -12.34 8.24 -21.54
C ASN A 357 -11.46 9.48 -21.77
N ASN A 358 -11.83 10.60 -21.16
CA ASN A 358 -11.07 11.86 -21.23
C ASN A 358 -10.92 12.61 -19.90
N MET A 359 -11.63 12.21 -18.85
CA MET A 359 -11.56 12.92 -17.59
C MET A 359 -10.38 12.40 -16.74
N ASN A 360 -9.29 13.16 -16.72
CA ASN A 360 -8.07 12.85 -15.98
C ASN A 360 -8.15 13.40 -14.54
N GLU A 361 -8.65 12.59 -13.61
CA GLU A 361 -8.96 13.00 -12.23
C GLU A 361 -7.82 13.73 -11.49
N GLU A 362 -6.57 13.31 -11.66
CA GLU A 362 -5.42 13.94 -11.00
C GLU A 362 -5.05 15.32 -11.56
N TRP A 363 -5.59 15.70 -12.72
CA TRP A 363 -5.22 16.90 -13.48
C TRP A 363 -6.26 18.03 -13.42
N PHE A 364 -7.29 17.91 -12.57
CA PHE A 364 -8.29 18.97 -12.32
C PHE A 364 -7.76 20.19 -11.59
N GLY A 365 -6.53 20.15 -11.04
CA GLY A 365 -5.95 21.28 -10.33
C GLY A 365 -5.86 22.52 -11.22
N ILE A 366 -6.26 23.69 -10.71
CA ILE A 366 -5.89 24.98 -11.33
C ILE A 366 -4.47 25.40 -10.95
N CYS A 367 -3.83 24.66 -10.05
CA CYS A 367 -2.43 24.79 -9.66
C CYS A 367 -1.76 23.42 -9.67
N ALA A 368 -0.54 23.34 -10.20
CA ALA A 368 0.33 22.18 -10.05
C ALA A 368 0.99 22.18 -8.67
N LYS A 369 1.31 20.98 -8.15
CA LYS A 369 2.00 20.81 -6.86
C LYS A 369 3.51 20.70 -7.07
N GLY A 370 4.28 21.39 -6.23
CA GLY A 370 5.71 21.16 -6.10
C GLY A 370 6.05 20.03 -5.12
N PRO A 371 7.34 19.66 -5.04
CA PRO A 371 7.79 18.65 -4.11
C PRO A 371 7.45 18.98 -2.65
N THR A 372 6.97 17.96 -1.92
CA THR A 372 6.71 18.04 -0.49
C THR A 372 8.03 18.13 0.28
N ASN A 373 8.16 19.13 1.18
CA ASN A 373 9.33 19.27 2.04
C ASN A 373 9.23 18.44 3.33
N GLU A 374 10.29 18.41 4.14
CA GLU A 374 10.36 17.64 5.39
C GLU A 374 9.25 17.97 6.41
N ARG A 375 8.60 19.14 6.30
CA ARG A 375 7.47 19.54 7.18
C ARG A 375 6.11 19.04 6.66
N GLY A 376 6.06 18.39 5.51
CA GLY A 376 4.80 18.05 4.82
C GLY A 376 4.18 19.24 4.08
N LEU A 377 4.98 20.27 3.77
CA LEU A 377 4.52 21.48 3.08
C LEU A 377 5.02 21.49 1.63
N TYR A 378 4.21 22.00 0.71
CA TYR A 378 4.59 22.16 -0.70
C TYR A 378 4.23 23.57 -1.20
N LYS A 379 4.74 23.91 -2.39
CA LYS A 379 4.37 25.15 -3.09
C LYS A 379 3.40 24.81 -4.22
N LEU A 380 2.41 25.67 -4.42
CA LEU A 380 1.53 25.63 -5.58
C LEU A 380 2.08 26.50 -6.71
N TYR A 381 1.93 26.00 -7.94
CA TYR A 381 2.34 26.68 -9.16
C TYR A 381 1.09 26.91 -10.03
N PRO A 382 0.61 28.16 -10.13
CA PRO A 382 -0.60 28.48 -10.90
C PRO A 382 -0.56 28.03 -12.36
N ARG A 383 -1.66 27.44 -12.85
CA ARG A 383 -1.91 27.19 -14.29
C ARG A 383 -2.61 28.39 -14.93
N ALA A 384 -2.79 28.32 -16.25
CA ALA A 384 -3.53 29.33 -17.00
C ALA A 384 -4.94 29.59 -16.42
N ALA A 385 -5.63 28.55 -15.95
CA ALA A 385 -6.94 28.68 -15.32
C ALA A 385 -6.91 29.61 -14.09
N TYR A 386 -5.90 29.53 -13.21
CA TYR A 386 -5.77 30.44 -12.06
C TYR A 386 -5.74 31.91 -12.49
N TYR A 387 -4.93 32.24 -13.49
CA TYR A 387 -4.78 33.61 -13.97
C TYR A 387 -6.04 34.13 -14.64
N ALA A 388 -6.73 33.29 -15.42
CA ALA A 388 -7.98 33.66 -16.05
C ALA A 388 -9.10 33.86 -15.00
N LEU A 389 -9.20 32.97 -14.01
CA LEU A 389 -10.18 33.08 -12.93
C LEU A 389 -9.90 34.27 -12.00
N LYS A 390 -8.63 34.63 -11.81
CA LYS A 390 -8.26 35.86 -11.12
C LYS A 390 -8.84 37.10 -11.80
N GLU A 391 -8.91 37.12 -13.12
CA GLU A 391 -9.57 38.20 -13.86
C GLU A 391 -11.09 38.10 -13.66
N VAL A 392 -11.70 36.92 -13.89
CA VAL A 392 -13.14 36.68 -13.67
C VAL A 392 -13.66 37.20 -12.32
N HIS A 393 -12.95 36.90 -11.23
CA HIS A 393 -13.40 37.25 -9.88
C HIS A 393 -13.17 38.71 -9.48
N GLN A 394 -12.61 39.55 -10.34
CA GLN A 394 -12.60 41.01 -10.13
C GLN A 394 -13.97 41.63 -10.36
N LEU A 395 -14.86 40.96 -11.10
CA LEU A 395 -16.23 41.41 -11.33
C LEU A 395 -17.16 40.92 -10.21
N ASN A 396 -17.81 41.86 -9.52
CA ASN A 396 -18.96 41.58 -8.68
C ASN A 396 -20.26 41.80 -9.50
N PRO A 397 -21.08 40.76 -9.76
CA PRO A 397 -22.29 40.89 -10.57
C PRO A 397 -23.41 41.73 -9.93
N TYR A 398 -23.27 42.11 -8.65
CA TYR A 398 -24.22 42.95 -7.93
C TYR A 398 -23.85 44.44 -7.88
N ASP A 399 -22.71 44.83 -8.44
CA ASP A 399 -22.27 46.24 -8.44
C ASP A 399 -23.20 47.13 -9.29
N GLU A 400 -23.29 48.41 -8.90
CA GLU A 400 -24.11 49.39 -9.62
C GLU A 400 -23.62 49.57 -11.08
N GLY A 401 -24.55 49.45 -12.03
CA GLY A 401 -24.25 49.59 -13.46
C GLY A 401 -23.83 48.30 -14.16
N VAL A 402 -23.77 47.15 -13.46
CA VAL A 402 -23.57 45.84 -14.07
C VAL A 402 -24.90 45.30 -14.62
N ASP A 403 -24.98 45.16 -15.93
CA ASP A 403 -26.09 44.51 -16.63
C ASP A 403 -25.61 43.33 -17.49
N ALA A 404 -26.53 42.66 -18.18
CA ALA A 404 -26.23 41.49 -18.99
C ALA A 404 -25.21 41.77 -20.12
N ASP A 405 -25.26 42.96 -20.71
CA ASP A 405 -24.36 43.37 -21.78
C ASP A 405 -22.97 43.68 -21.22
N PHE A 406 -22.89 44.32 -20.05
CA PHE A 406 -21.63 44.54 -19.34
C PHE A 406 -20.95 43.20 -19.04
N VAL A 407 -21.65 42.24 -18.42
CA VAL A 407 -21.08 40.93 -18.07
C VAL A 407 -20.59 40.23 -19.34
N LYS A 408 -21.38 40.23 -20.41
CA LYS A 408 -20.96 39.63 -21.69
C LYS A 408 -19.67 40.28 -22.21
N ASN A 409 -19.63 41.60 -22.28
CA ASN A 409 -18.47 42.36 -22.77
C ASN A 409 -17.23 42.16 -21.88
N TYR A 410 -17.41 42.06 -20.56
CA TYR A 410 -16.34 41.81 -19.61
C TYR A 410 -15.64 40.47 -19.90
N PHE A 411 -16.42 39.39 -19.99
CA PHE A 411 -15.88 38.05 -20.28
C PHE A 411 -15.30 37.93 -21.69
N ASP A 412 -15.86 38.63 -22.69
CA ASP A 412 -15.34 38.62 -24.06
C ASP A 412 -13.95 39.30 -24.17
N ASN A 413 -13.56 40.11 -23.17
CA ASN A 413 -12.25 40.77 -23.13
C ASN A 413 -11.16 39.94 -22.41
N ILE A 414 -11.52 38.88 -21.68
CA ILE A 414 -10.55 38.04 -20.94
C ILE A 414 -9.64 37.30 -21.94
N GLN A 415 -8.33 37.59 -21.89
CA GLN A 415 -7.35 37.02 -22.82
C GLN A 415 -6.73 35.73 -22.25
N LEU A 416 -7.27 34.57 -22.64
CA LEU A 416 -6.77 33.27 -22.18
C LEU A 416 -5.29 33.02 -22.54
N MET A 417 -4.82 33.56 -23.67
CA MET A 417 -3.42 33.38 -24.08
C MET A 417 -2.44 34.14 -23.17
N ASP A 418 -2.84 35.28 -22.61
CA ASP A 418 -2.03 36.01 -21.62
C ASP A 418 -1.90 35.20 -20.33
N ALA A 419 -2.98 34.52 -19.93
CA ALA A 419 -2.96 33.61 -18.79
C ALA A 419 -2.02 32.41 -19.01
N VAL A 420 -2.02 31.81 -20.20
CA VAL A 420 -1.06 30.75 -20.60
C VAL A 420 0.38 31.26 -20.55
N LEU A 421 0.65 32.47 -21.06
CA LEU A 421 1.99 33.05 -21.04
C LEU A 421 2.50 33.30 -19.61
N ARG A 422 1.64 33.72 -18.69
CA ARG A 422 1.99 33.87 -17.26
C ARG A 422 2.30 32.52 -16.62
N ALA A 423 1.46 31.52 -16.84
CA ALA A 423 1.64 30.17 -16.30
C ALA A 423 2.93 29.48 -16.78
N ARG A 424 3.42 29.80 -17.99
CA ARG A 424 4.73 29.32 -18.47
C ARG A 424 5.89 29.76 -17.58
N GLY A 425 5.81 30.94 -16.96
CA GLY A 425 6.80 31.42 -16.01
C GLY A 425 6.84 30.56 -14.74
N ASP A 426 5.67 30.21 -14.19
CA ASP A 426 5.58 29.34 -13.01
C ASP A 426 5.99 27.90 -13.32
N LYS A 427 5.63 27.39 -14.51
CA LYS A 427 6.09 26.07 -14.98
C LYS A 427 7.62 26.01 -15.10
N ALA A 428 8.27 27.09 -15.51
CA ALA A 428 9.73 27.18 -15.52
C ALA A 428 10.32 27.21 -14.09
N ALA A 429 9.61 27.80 -13.12
CA ALA A 429 10.02 27.90 -11.72
C ALA A 429 9.80 26.59 -10.91
N LEU A 430 8.84 25.74 -11.31
CA LEU A 430 8.64 24.38 -10.78
C LEU A 430 9.92 23.52 -10.92
N GLY A 431 10.85 23.94 -11.78
CA GLY A 431 12.10 23.27 -12.05
C GLY A 431 11.89 22.22 -13.12
N GLY A 432 12.60 22.33 -14.24
CA GLY A 432 12.42 21.47 -15.41
C GLY A 432 12.68 19.97 -15.20
N ASN A 433 12.93 19.50 -13.97
CA ASN A 433 13.30 18.11 -13.68
C ASN A 433 12.12 17.12 -13.77
N GLU A 434 10.86 17.54 -13.57
CA GLU A 434 9.70 16.65 -13.81
C GLU A 434 9.32 16.59 -15.29
N SER A 435 9.58 17.65 -16.05
CA SER A 435 9.40 17.71 -17.52
C SER A 435 10.58 17.16 -18.33
N GLN A 436 11.66 16.71 -17.68
CA GLN A 436 12.87 16.24 -18.35
C GLN A 436 12.71 14.77 -18.77
N LYS A 437 12.99 14.48 -20.04
CA LYS A 437 13.00 13.11 -20.57
C LYS A 437 13.99 12.19 -19.87
N ILE A 438 15.01 12.73 -19.20
CA ILE A 438 16.01 11.99 -18.40
C ILE A 438 16.34 12.82 -17.16
N ARG A 439 16.33 12.20 -15.98
CA ARG A 439 16.68 12.80 -14.69
C ARG A 439 17.48 11.84 -13.81
N LEU A 440 18.21 12.37 -12.85
CA LEU A 440 18.73 11.57 -11.73
C LEU A 440 17.55 11.27 -10.79
N SER A 441 17.25 9.98 -10.58
CA SER A 441 16.16 9.52 -9.71
C SER A 441 16.62 9.28 -8.28
N GLN A 442 17.90 8.92 -8.07
CA GLN A 442 18.44 8.60 -6.75
C GLN A 442 19.93 8.95 -6.67
N LEU A 443 20.36 9.47 -5.53
CA LEU A 443 21.75 9.54 -5.11
C LEU A 443 21.82 9.17 -3.63
N THR A 444 22.33 7.97 -3.35
CA THR A 444 22.51 7.45 -1.99
C THR A 444 23.99 7.21 -1.70
N ALA A 445 24.42 7.53 -0.49
CA ALA A 445 25.72 7.10 0.05
C ALA A 445 25.51 6.46 1.42
N ARG A 446 26.02 5.26 1.63
CA ARG A 446 25.98 4.51 2.89
C ARG A 446 27.39 4.35 3.41
N PHE A 447 27.68 5.01 4.52
CA PHE A 447 28.92 4.87 5.28
C PHE A 447 28.61 4.13 6.57
N THR A 448 29.34 3.05 6.85
CA THR A 448 29.16 2.27 8.07
C THR A 448 30.51 1.95 8.67
N THR A 449 30.62 1.98 9.98
CA THR A 449 31.81 1.49 10.71
C THR A 449 31.39 0.37 11.63
N PHE A 450 32.32 -0.54 11.88
CA PHE A 450 32.12 -1.73 12.69
C PHE A 450 33.24 -1.79 13.73
N ASN A 451 32.88 -1.99 14.98
CA ASN A 451 33.82 -2.37 16.02
C ASN A 451 33.33 -3.68 16.65
N THR A 452 34.11 -4.75 16.51
CA THR A 452 33.72 -6.09 16.96
C THR A 452 34.64 -6.62 18.04
N GLY A 453 34.10 -7.47 18.90
CA GLY A 453 34.84 -8.08 19.99
C GLY A 453 34.09 -9.28 20.56
N GLY A 454 34.75 -9.98 21.48
CA GLY A 454 34.15 -11.15 22.10
C GLY A 454 35.14 -11.94 22.94
N SER A 455 34.69 -13.07 23.44
CA SER A 455 35.48 -14.00 24.24
C SER A 455 35.03 -15.44 23.97
N LEU A 456 35.99 -16.38 24.00
CA LEU A 456 35.77 -17.80 23.68
C LEU A 456 35.18 -17.99 22.28
N ILE A 457 35.71 -17.24 21.31
CA ILE A 457 35.34 -17.28 19.91
C ILE A 457 36.51 -17.67 19.03
N ASP A 458 36.23 -18.23 17.85
CA ASP A 458 37.22 -18.55 16.83
C ASP A 458 37.71 -17.34 16.00
N THR A 459 37.06 -16.18 16.15
CA THR A 459 37.42 -14.95 15.45
C THR A 459 38.78 -14.43 15.95
N PRO A 460 39.78 -14.24 15.06
CA PRO A 460 41.13 -13.90 15.47
C PRO A 460 41.25 -12.41 15.86
N GLU A 461 42.26 -12.05 16.67
CA GLU A 461 42.52 -10.64 17.01
C GLU A 461 42.97 -9.81 15.81
N ASN A 462 43.66 -10.43 14.84
CA ASN A 462 44.18 -9.79 13.62
C ASN A 462 43.93 -10.72 12.42
N VAL A 463 43.94 -10.18 11.20
CA VAL A 463 43.80 -10.97 9.97
C VAL A 463 44.77 -12.16 9.94
N ASP A 464 44.22 -13.37 9.79
CA ASP A 464 45.00 -14.57 9.57
C ASP A 464 45.26 -14.77 8.07
N ALA A 465 46.50 -14.53 7.64
CA ALA A 465 46.90 -14.71 6.24
C ALA A 465 46.89 -16.18 5.78
N THR A 466 46.84 -17.15 6.71
CA THR A 466 46.76 -18.58 6.39
C THR A 466 45.32 -19.06 6.18
N ASN A 467 44.34 -18.27 6.60
CA ASN A 467 42.91 -18.55 6.39
C ASN A 467 42.18 -17.32 5.81
N PRO A 468 42.47 -16.95 4.55
CA PRO A 468 41.93 -15.73 3.93
C PRO A 468 40.40 -15.74 3.74
N GLU A 469 39.76 -16.89 3.87
CA GLU A 469 38.30 -17.07 3.77
C GLU A 469 37.58 -16.97 5.12
N GLN A 470 38.28 -16.96 6.26
CA GLN A 470 37.65 -16.87 7.58
C GLN A 470 36.91 -15.56 7.78
N ARG A 471 35.64 -15.63 8.20
CA ARG A 471 34.83 -14.46 8.58
C ARG A 471 34.17 -14.69 9.95
N PRO A 472 34.04 -13.65 10.79
CA PRO A 472 34.75 -12.36 10.73
C PRO A 472 36.27 -12.56 10.72
N ASN A 473 37.01 -11.77 9.94
CA ASN A 473 38.44 -12.03 9.72
C ASN A 473 39.36 -11.44 10.80
N GLN A 474 38.84 -10.56 11.67
CA GLN A 474 39.55 -9.95 12.78
C GLN A 474 38.58 -9.34 13.79
N LEU A 475 39.04 -9.09 15.02
CA LEU A 475 38.37 -8.21 15.99
C LEU A 475 38.81 -6.75 15.81
N GLY A 476 38.06 -5.82 16.41
CA GLY A 476 38.37 -4.40 16.39
C GLY A 476 37.65 -3.66 15.26
N PHE A 477 38.29 -2.65 14.68
CA PHE A 477 37.63 -1.66 13.82
C PHE A 477 37.74 -1.98 12.32
N ASP A 478 36.66 -1.78 11.58
CA ASP A 478 36.60 -1.75 10.12
C ASP A 478 35.48 -0.80 9.63
N HIS A 479 35.33 -0.62 8.32
CA HIS A 479 34.33 0.25 7.72
C HIS A 479 33.83 -0.23 6.35
N MET A 480 32.67 0.28 5.92
CA MET A 480 32.04 -0.03 4.64
C MET A 480 31.58 1.26 3.96
N GLN A 481 31.69 1.27 2.63
CA GLN A 481 31.29 2.40 1.78
C GLN A 481 30.52 1.88 0.56
N SER A 482 29.28 2.34 0.39
CA SER A 482 28.40 1.89 -0.69
C SER A 482 27.61 3.08 -1.24
N PHE A 483 27.56 3.26 -2.55
CA PHE A 483 26.90 4.38 -3.21
C PHE A 483 25.86 3.86 -4.21
N PHE A 484 24.75 4.57 -4.37
CA PHE A 484 23.71 4.22 -5.33
C PHE A 484 23.38 5.44 -6.20
N ILE A 485 23.39 5.26 -7.51
CA ILE A 485 23.06 6.32 -8.48
C ILE A 485 21.92 5.82 -9.36
N GLY A 486 20.79 6.48 -9.28
CA GLY A 486 19.60 6.22 -10.08
C GLY A 486 19.46 7.19 -11.23
N VAL A 487 19.12 6.67 -12.40
CA VAL A 487 18.72 7.44 -13.59
C VAL A 487 17.33 6.99 -13.99
N GLU A 488 16.44 7.95 -14.24
CA GLU A 488 15.09 7.70 -14.77
C GLU A 488 14.88 8.46 -16.06
N GLY A 489 14.25 7.80 -17.04
CA GLY A 489 13.83 8.39 -18.30
C GLY A 489 12.33 8.26 -18.52
N ASN A 490 11.72 9.33 -19.05
CA ASN A 490 10.31 9.42 -19.43
C ASN A 490 10.22 9.91 -20.88
N PRO A 491 10.49 9.05 -21.88
CA PRO A 491 10.54 9.47 -23.29
C PRO A 491 9.18 9.93 -23.83
N ALA A 492 8.08 9.46 -23.23
CA ALA A 492 6.69 9.85 -23.45
C ALA A 492 5.93 9.80 -22.10
N SER A 493 4.78 10.48 -21.98
CA SER A 493 3.97 10.54 -20.76
C SER A 493 3.44 9.18 -20.29
N ASN A 494 3.41 8.18 -21.17
CA ASN A 494 2.99 6.82 -20.87
C ASN A 494 4.13 5.79 -20.83
N VAL A 495 5.39 6.24 -20.84
CA VAL A 495 6.57 5.36 -20.75
C VAL A 495 7.52 5.88 -19.68
N ARG A 496 7.89 5.00 -18.75
CA ARG A 496 8.85 5.27 -17.68
C ARG A 496 9.89 4.16 -17.64
N ALA A 497 11.15 4.50 -17.47
CA ALA A 497 12.23 3.53 -17.26
C ALA A 497 13.21 4.06 -16.22
N SER A 498 13.63 3.22 -15.28
CA SER A 498 14.64 3.59 -14.30
C SER A 498 15.67 2.48 -14.09
N ALA A 499 16.89 2.89 -13.78
CA ALA A 499 18.00 2.00 -13.46
C ALA A 499 18.84 2.61 -12.35
N ASN A 500 19.10 1.83 -11.31
CA ASN A 500 19.94 2.24 -10.18
C ASN A 500 21.20 1.38 -10.16
N PHE A 501 22.34 2.03 -10.08
CA PHE A 501 23.66 1.41 -10.06
C PHE A 501 24.23 1.49 -8.66
N ASN A 502 24.72 0.38 -8.13
CA ASN A 502 25.49 0.36 -6.91
C ASN A 502 26.99 0.48 -7.23
N ILE A 503 27.71 1.29 -6.45
CA ILE A 503 29.15 1.49 -6.53
C ILE A 503 29.74 1.19 -5.15
N VAL A 504 30.65 0.21 -5.05
CA VAL A 504 31.23 -0.25 -3.78
C VAL A 504 32.64 0.30 -3.57
N GLY A 505 32.84 0.94 -2.41
CA GLY A 505 34.14 1.38 -1.90
C GLY A 505 34.82 0.28 -1.08
N ASN A 506 35.06 0.51 0.22
CA ASN A 506 35.55 -0.53 1.12
C ASN A 506 34.43 -1.50 1.53
N VAL A 507 34.72 -2.79 1.64
CA VAL A 507 33.80 -3.83 2.15
C VAL A 507 34.35 -4.34 3.47
N ALA A 508 33.60 -4.15 4.55
CA ALA A 508 34.00 -4.61 5.87
C ALA A 508 34.10 -6.15 5.93
N GLN A 509 35.13 -6.65 6.61
CA GLN A 509 35.42 -8.08 6.75
C GLN A 509 35.23 -8.61 8.18
N ASN A 510 35.10 -7.71 9.15
CA ASN A 510 34.87 -8.02 10.57
C ASN A 510 33.41 -8.00 11.11
N PRO A 511 32.33 -7.72 10.35
CA PRO A 511 30.97 -7.79 10.91
C PRO A 511 30.60 -9.19 11.39
N ILE A 512 29.88 -9.31 12.52
CA ILE A 512 29.45 -10.62 13.07
C ILE A 512 28.32 -11.27 12.27
N ASP A 513 27.57 -10.45 11.52
CA ASP A 513 26.59 -10.86 10.52
C ASP A 513 27.25 -10.73 9.15
N GLU A 514 27.76 -11.84 8.65
CA GLU A 514 28.78 -11.87 7.58
C GLU A 514 28.23 -11.78 6.16
N ILE A 515 26.90 -11.92 5.99
CA ILE A 515 26.22 -11.97 4.69
C ILE A 515 25.35 -10.71 4.51
N PHE A 516 25.67 -9.93 3.48
CA PHE A 516 25.01 -8.68 3.09
C PHE A 516 25.35 -8.34 1.62
N TYR A 517 24.70 -7.32 1.06
CA TYR A 517 24.76 -7.06 -0.39
C TYR A 517 26.18 -6.79 -0.90
N GLU A 518 26.96 -5.93 -0.24
CA GLU A 518 28.31 -5.55 -0.67
C GLU A 518 29.32 -6.72 -0.65
N THR A 519 28.95 -7.88 -0.10
CA THR A 519 29.79 -9.09 -0.12
C THR A 519 30.00 -9.64 -1.53
N ILE A 520 29.17 -9.28 -2.50
CA ILE A 520 29.32 -9.66 -3.92
C ILE A 520 30.62 -9.13 -4.55
N THR A 521 31.22 -8.08 -3.99
CA THR A 521 32.49 -7.52 -4.49
C THR A 521 33.70 -8.00 -3.67
N ARG A 522 33.54 -9.02 -2.82
CA ARG A 522 34.66 -9.67 -2.13
C ARG A 522 35.47 -10.47 -3.16
N GLN A 523 36.79 -10.47 -3.01
CA GLN A 523 37.69 -11.22 -3.88
C GLN A 523 37.43 -12.72 -3.71
N GLN A 524 37.35 -13.46 -4.83
CA GLN A 524 37.29 -14.92 -4.80
C GLN A 524 38.70 -15.49 -5.03
N VAL A 525 39.14 -16.37 -4.13
CA VAL A 525 40.36 -17.15 -4.33
C VAL A 525 40.01 -18.34 -5.21
N VAL A 526 40.47 -18.32 -6.46
CA VAL A 526 40.35 -19.47 -7.37
C VAL A 526 41.69 -20.21 -7.35
N ASP A 527 41.67 -21.50 -7.02
CA ASP A 527 42.85 -22.36 -7.07
C ASP A 527 42.78 -23.32 -8.28
N PRO A 528 43.40 -22.97 -9.41
CA PRO A 528 43.61 -23.91 -10.49
C PRO A 528 45.02 -24.50 -10.38
N THR A 529 45.19 -25.53 -9.54
CA THR A 529 46.33 -26.47 -9.58
C THR A 529 47.74 -25.83 -9.60
N ASP A 530 48.16 -25.18 -8.51
CA ASP A 530 49.54 -24.71 -8.21
C ASP A 530 49.90 -23.23 -8.52
N ASN A 531 48.93 -22.33 -8.64
CA ASN A 531 49.20 -20.90 -8.43
C ASN A 531 47.91 -20.18 -8.02
N THR A 532 47.83 -19.79 -6.75
CA THR A 532 46.73 -18.99 -6.19
C THR A 532 46.59 -17.70 -7.01
N THR A 533 45.56 -17.63 -7.85
CA THR A 533 45.28 -16.41 -8.62
C THR A 533 44.07 -15.76 -7.97
N ILE A 534 44.28 -14.64 -7.29
CA ILE A 534 43.19 -13.81 -6.79
C ILE A 534 42.51 -13.23 -8.04
N VAL A 535 41.29 -13.68 -8.33
CA VAL A 535 40.48 -13.07 -9.37
C VAL A 535 39.76 -11.89 -8.71
N ASP A 536 40.26 -10.68 -8.98
CA ASP A 536 39.53 -9.45 -8.68
C ASP A 536 38.35 -9.43 -9.66
N ASP A 537 37.18 -9.94 -9.25
CA ASP A 537 35.98 -9.78 -10.06
C ASP A 537 35.64 -8.29 -10.03
N GLY A 538 36.08 -7.57 -11.07
CA GLY A 538 36.20 -6.11 -11.15
C GLY A 538 34.88 -5.33 -11.12
N GLY A 539 33.81 -5.88 -10.58
CA GLY A 539 32.50 -5.26 -10.47
C GLY A 539 32.35 -4.39 -9.23
N ARG A 540 33.19 -3.35 -9.04
CA ARG A 540 32.88 -2.29 -8.06
C ARG A 540 31.67 -1.44 -8.46
N VAL A 541 31.13 -1.66 -9.66
CA VAL A 541 29.92 -1.03 -10.17
C VAL A 541 29.00 -2.12 -10.68
N ASN A 542 27.80 -2.24 -10.11
CA ASN A 542 26.80 -3.24 -10.50
C ASN A 542 25.44 -2.57 -10.74
N LEU A 543 24.65 -3.10 -11.67
CA LEU A 543 23.23 -2.75 -11.74
C LEU A 543 22.56 -3.31 -10.47
N TYR A 544 21.99 -2.44 -9.65
CA TYR A 544 21.35 -2.82 -8.39
C TYR A 544 19.87 -3.19 -8.58
N GLN A 545 19.13 -2.34 -9.30
CA GLN A 545 17.73 -2.58 -9.65
C GLN A 545 17.38 -1.81 -10.93
N ALA A 546 16.41 -2.30 -11.68
CA ALA A 546 15.85 -1.60 -12.82
C ALA A 546 14.36 -1.91 -12.97
N GLU A 547 13.60 -0.93 -13.45
CA GLU A 547 12.19 -1.10 -13.80
C GLU A 547 11.88 -0.34 -15.08
N PHE A 548 10.91 -0.83 -15.83
CA PHE A 548 10.36 -0.15 -16.98
C PHE A 548 8.86 -0.38 -17.04
N GLU A 549 8.13 0.65 -17.44
CA GLU A 549 6.69 0.62 -17.61
C GLU A 549 6.32 1.31 -18.92
N TRP A 550 5.41 0.70 -19.67
CA TRP A 550 4.77 1.28 -20.84
C TRP A 550 3.27 1.04 -20.78
N LYS A 551 2.53 2.13 -20.55
CA LYS A 551 1.07 2.14 -20.53
C LYS A 551 0.53 2.43 -21.93
N ALA A 552 0.29 1.40 -22.73
CA ALA A 552 -0.34 1.54 -24.04
C ALA A 552 -1.88 1.48 -23.92
N LYS A 553 -2.56 1.77 -25.03
CA LYS A 553 -4.02 1.70 -25.12
C LYS A 553 -4.52 0.24 -25.02
N GLU A 554 -3.80 -0.68 -25.64
CA GLU A 554 -4.15 -2.09 -25.72
C GLU A 554 -3.48 -2.97 -24.64
N PHE A 555 -2.48 -2.46 -23.93
CA PHE A 555 -1.76 -3.20 -22.89
C PHE A 555 -1.04 -2.29 -21.90
N ASP A 556 -0.76 -2.80 -20.70
CA ASP A 556 0.32 -2.32 -19.83
C ASP A 556 1.46 -3.31 -19.88
N LEU A 557 2.67 -2.82 -20.06
CA LEU A 557 3.89 -3.62 -20.12
C LEU A 557 4.83 -3.18 -19.00
N ARG A 558 5.25 -4.11 -18.15
CA ARG A 558 6.16 -3.87 -17.02
C ARG A 558 7.37 -4.78 -17.15
N GLY A 559 8.57 -4.23 -17.00
CA GLY A 559 9.82 -4.99 -16.86
C GLY A 559 10.46 -4.71 -15.50
N PHE A 560 11.05 -5.72 -14.88
CA PHE A 560 11.65 -5.60 -13.55
C PHE A 560 12.97 -6.38 -13.46
N TYR A 561 13.91 -5.82 -12.70
CA TYR A 561 15.15 -6.44 -12.26
C TYR A 561 15.42 -6.06 -10.82
N ARG A 562 15.50 -7.04 -9.90
CA ARG A 562 15.60 -6.82 -8.45
C ARG A 562 14.53 -5.87 -7.87
N THR A 563 13.38 -5.80 -8.53
CA THR A 563 12.18 -5.06 -8.11
C THR A 563 11.03 -6.06 -7.94
N GLY A 564 10.40 -6.07 -6.76
CA GLY A 564 9.35 -7.02 -6.44
C GLY A 564 8.07 -6.80 -7.26
N HIS A 565 7.31 -7.87 -7.47
CA HIS A 565 5.97 -7.85 -8.07
C HIS A 565 4.99 -8.63 -7.20
N TYR A 566 3.70 -8.36 -7.40
CA TYR A 566 2.63 -9.01 -6.64
C TYR A 566 2.19 -10.33 -7.27
N HIS A 567 1.53 -11.18 -6.48
CA HIS A 567 1.02 -12.48 -6.93
C HIS A 567 -0.29 -12.35 -7.73
N TRP A 568 -0.67 -13.39 -8.48
CA TRP A 568 -1.96 -13.39 -9.23
C TRP A 568 -3.15 -14.02 -8.48
N GLN A 569 -2.99 -14.44 -7.21
CA GLN A 569 -4.05 -15.18 -6.50
C GLN A 569 -5.35 -14.39 -6.27
N TYR A 570 -5.29 -13.07 -6.02
CA TYR A 570 -6.50 -12.21 -5.98
C TYR A 570 -7.12 -11.98 -7.37
N GLU A 571 -6.45 -12.40 -8.43
CA GLU A 571 -6.90 -12.31 -9.82
C GLU A 571 -7.26 -13.70 -10.39
N GLY A 572 -7.62 -14.65 -9.51
CA GLY A 572 -8.11 -15.98 -9.86
C GLY A 572 -7.04 -17.06 -10.07
N ASP A 573 -5.76 -16.82 -9.74
CA ASP A 573 -4.74 -17.87 -9.66
C ASP A 573 -4.93 -18.74 -8.40
N PHE A 574 -5.93 -19.62 -8.44
CA PHE A 574 -6.34 -20.42 -7.28
C PHE A 574 -5.28 -21.44 -6.79
N PHE A 575 -4.26 -21.69 -7.62
CA PHE A 575 -3.16 -22.60 -7.31
C PHE A 575 -1.82 -21.89 -7.07
N GLY A 576 -1.77 -20.55 -7.11
CA GLY A 576 -0.57 -19.77 -6.80
C GLY A 576 0.61 -20.06 -7.73
N LEU A 577 0.35 -20.26 -9.04
CA LEU A 577 1.40 -20.49 -10.03
C LEU A 577 2.29 -19.26 -10.26
N TYR A 578 1.78 -18.05 -10.00
CA TYR A 578 2.55 -16.80 -10.02
C TYR A 578 2.64 -16.21 -8.60
N PRO A 579 3.71 -16.52 -7.84
CA PRO A 579 3.87 -16.09 -6.46
C PRO A 579 4.27 -14.61 -6.35
N GLU A 580 4.20 -14.08 -5.13
CA GLU A 580 4.70 -12.74 -4.82
C GLU A 580 6.23 -12.76 -4.72
N ALA A 581 6.88 -11.72 -5.27
CA ALA A 581 8.34 -11.59 -5.31
C ALA A 581 8.87 -10.43 -4.44
N ASN A 582 8.12 -10.03 -3.40
CA ASN A 582 8.56 -9.05 -2.42
C ASN A 582 9.36 -9.70 -1.28
N TYR A 583 10.67 -9.88 -1.49
CA TYR A 583 11.55 -10.60 -0.55
C TYR A 583 12.18 -9.73 0.55
N GLY A 584 11.92 -8.41 0.55
CA GLY A 584 12.51 -7.48 1.52
C GLY A 584 14.04 -7.56 1.57
N PRO A 585 14.66 -7.59 2.78
CA PRO A 585 16.12 -7.61 2.90
C PRO A 585 16.78 -8.90 2.38
N ASN A 586 16.01 -9.97 2.11
CA ASN A 586 16.58 -11.24 1.68
C ASN A 586 17.27 -11.16 0.31
N LEU A 587 16.84 -10.27 -0.60
CA LEU A 587 17.56 -10.05 -1.88
C LEU A 587 18.96 -9.49 -1.67
N ASP A 588 19.16 -8.68 -0.63
CA ASP A 588 20.45 -8.10 -0.28
C ASP A 588 21.28 -9.09 0.54
N ILE A 589 20.67 -9.81 1.48
CA ILE A 589 21.36 -10.83 2.30
C ILE A 589 21.90 -11.95 1.40
N TYR A 590 21.07 -12.53 0.53
CA TYR A 590 21.46 -13.72 -0.24
C TYR A 590 21.92 -13.42 -1.67
N GLY A 591 21.95 -12.15 -2.08
CA GLY A 591 22.23 -11.78 -3.47
C GLY A 591 21.16 -12.31 -4.44
N GLY A 592 19.90 -12.35 -4.00
CA GLY A 592 18.81 -12.91 -4.79
C GLY A 592 18.48 -12.09 -6.03
N GLU A 593 18.16 -12.74 -7.13
CA GLU A 593 17.82 -12.09 -8.39
C GLU A 593 16.37 -12.37 -8.78
N ILE A 594 15.72 -11.36 -9.33
CA ILE A 594 14.43 -11.45 -10.01
C ILE A 594 14.54 -10.61 -11.27
N LEU A 595 14.12 -11.17 -12.41
CA LEU A 595 14.26 -10.57 -13.72
C LEU A 595 13.16 -11.09 -14.64
N GLY A 596 12.33 -10.17 -15.12
CA GLY A 596 11.18 -10.55 -15.91
C GLY A 596 10.40 -9.40 -16.49
N LEU A 597 9.33 -9.79 -17.18
CA LEU A 597 8.42 -8.91 -17.88
C LEU A 597 6.99 -9.41 -17.71
N GLU A 598 6.06 -8.48 -17.48
CA GLU A 598 4.63 -8.70 -17.38
C GLU A 598 3.89 -7.87 -18.42
N ILE A 599 2.84 -8.44 -19.00
CA ILE A 599 1.94 -7.75 -19.93
C ILE A 599 0.51 -7.95 -19.44
N ASP A 600 -0.21 -6.86 -19.21
CA ASP A 600 -1.64 -6.85 -18.92
C ASP A 600 -2.40 -6.34 -20.14
N GLY A 601 -3.26 -7.15 -20.73
CA GLY A 601 -4.09 -6.77 -21.88
C GLY A 601 -5.24 -5.84 -21.47
N LYS A 602 -5.59 -4.89 -22.36
CA LYS A 602 -6.71 -3.95 -22.20
C LYS A 602 -7.70 -4.04 -23.36
N GLY A 603 -8.89 -3.48 -23.16
CA GLY A 603 -9.91 -3.40 -24.21
C GLY A 603 -10.33 -4.78 -24.71
N SER A 604 -10.08 -5.09 -25.98
CA SER A 604 -10.41 -6.42 -26.53
C SER A 604 -9.58 -7.57 -25.96
N LEU A 605 -8.45 -7.25 -25.32
CA LEU A 605 -7.57 -8.22 -24.65
C LEU A 605 -7.76 -8.22 -23.13
N ASP A 606 -8.80 -7.55 -22.62
CA ASP A 606 -9.09 -7.51 -21.19
C ASP A 606 -9.21 -8.94 -20.60
N GLY A 607 -8.63 -9.12 -19.42
CA GLY A 607 -8.48 -10.41 -18.75
C GLY A 607 -7.29 -11.27 -19.21
N LEU A 608 -6.61 -10.93 -20.32
CA LEU A 608 -5.38 -11.62 -20.74
C LEU A 608 -4.16 -11.03 -20.04
N LYS A 609 -3.36 -11.85 -19.36
CA LYS A 609 -2.06 -11.48 -18.81
C LYS A 609 -0.97 -12.47 -19.20
N ALA A 610 0.25 -11.99 -19.37
CA ALA A 610 1.41 -12.83 -19.59
C ALA A 610 2.56 -12.39 -18.69
N ALA A 611 3.35 -13.35 -18.21
CA ALA A 611 4.61 -13.10 -17.53
C ALA A 611 5.70 -13.95 -18.18
N PHE A 612 6.86 -13.37 -18.45
CA PHE A 612 7.96 -14.05 -19.12
C PHE A 612 9.29 -13.54 -18.59
N GLY A 613 10.20 -14.44 -18.23
CA GLY A 613 11.51 -14.03 -17.76
C GLY A 613 12.43 -15.19 -17.42
N PRO A 614 13.74 -14.92 -17.35
CA PRO A 614 14.72 -15.89 -16.89
C PRO A 614 14.53 -16.28 -15.42
N GLN A 615 14.00 -15.36 -14.59
CA GLN A 615 13.77 -15.61 -13.17
C GLN A 615 12.66 -14.71 -12.64
N LEU A 616 11.40 -15.05 -12.93
CA LEU A 616 10.24 -14.24 -12.54
C LEU A 616 10.18 -14.01 -11.02
N TRP A 617 10.48 -15.04 -10.22
CA TRP A 617 10.69 -14.96 -8.77
C TRP A 617 12.03 -15.58 -8.39
N TRP A 618 12.55 -15.29 -7.19
CA TRP A 618 13.89 -15.73 -6.81
C TRP A 618 13.96 -17.26 -6.76
N GLY A 619 14.91 -17.84 -7.50
CA GLY A 619 15.05 -19.29 -7.68
C GLY A 619 14.19 -19.90 -8.79
N ALA A 620 13.38 -19.13 -9.52
CA ALA A 620 12.58 -19.64 -10.65
C ALA A 620 13.46 -20.16 -11.79
N ASN A 621 12.93 -21.13 -12.54
CA ASN A 621 13.45 -21.49 -13.86
C ASN A 621 13.12 -20.39 -14.88
N PRO A 622 13.80 -20.30 -16.03
CA PRO A 622 13.34 -19.49 -17.16
C PRO A 622 11.92 -19.92 -17.56
N THR A 623 10.95 -19.03 -17.44
CA THR A 623 9.53 -19.39 -17.44
C THR A 623 8.69 -18.44 -18.28
N ALA A 624 7.64 -18.99 -18.90
CA ALA A 624 6.52 -18.24 -19.45
C ALA A 624 5.20 -18.64 -18.76
N LEU A 625 4.39 -17.66 -18.38
CA LEU A 625 3.02 -17.84 -17.91
C LEU A 625 2.05 -17.06 -18.79
N LEU A 626 0.89 -17.65 -19.05
CA LEU A 626 -0.25 -17.02 -19.68
C LEU A 626 -1.47 -17.22 -18.79
N LYS A 627 -2.13 -16.14 -18.42
CA LYS A 627 -3.41 -16.16 -17.69
C LYS A 627 -4.50 -15.56 -18.57
N TYR A 628 -5.67 -16.17 -18.57
CA TYR A 628 -6.88 -15.58 -19.11
C TYR A 628 -8.01 -15.66 -18.09
N HIS A 629 -8.55 -14.52 -17.72
CA HIS A 629 -9.69 -14.38 -16.83
C HIS A 629 -10.89 -13.83 -17.60
N ARG A 630 -12.07 -14.41 -17.38
CA ARG A 630 -13.31 -13.90 -17.97
C ARG A 630 -14.53 -14.23 -17.13
N LYS A 631 -15.42 -13.26 -16.99
CA LYS A 631 -16.77 -13.45 -16.45
C LYS A 631 -17.70 -14.03 -17.51
N ILE A 632 -18.24 -15.23 -17.26
CA ILE A 632 -19.20 -15.92 -18.12
C ILE A 632 -20.53 -16.07 -17.34
N GLY A 633 -21.48 -15.17 -17.62
CA GLY A 633 -22.73 -15.10 -16.87
C GLY A 633 -22.49 -14.69 -15.42
N LYS A 634 -22.68 -15.61 -14.48
CA LYS A 634 -22.46 -15.41 -13.03
C LYS A 634 -21.22 -16.15 -12.51
N PHE A 635 -20.36 -16.61 -13.42
CA PHE A 635 -19.16 -17.37 -13.09
C PHE A 635 -17.94 -16.59 -13.53
N ASP A 636 -16.97 -16.51 -12.63
CA ASP A 636 -15.65 -15.97 -12.92
C ASP A 636 -14.74 -17.17 -13.23
N VAL A 637 -14.18 -17.18 -14.44
CA VAL A 637 -13.39 -18.31 -14.95
C VAL A 637 -11.98 -17.84 -15.25
N THR A 638 -11.00 -18.45 -14.61
CA THR A 638 -9.57 -18.16 -14.82
C THR A 638 -8.85 -19.42 -15.26
N GLY A 639 -8.14 -19.33 -16.37
CA GLY A 639 -7.21 -20.36 -16.83
C GLY A 639 -5.78 -19.82 -16.79
N ILE A 640 -4.83 -20.64 -16.31
CA ILE A 640 -3.40 -20.30 -16.32
C ILE A 640 -2.62 -21.45 -16.94
N TYR A 641 -1.72 -21.12 -17.84
CA TYR A 641 -0.74 -22.03 -18.38
C TYR A 641 0.66 -21.53 -18.03
N HIS A 642 1.47 -22.39 -17.44
CA HIS A 642 2.82 -22.13 -16.99
C HIS A 642 3.76 -23.14 -17.65
N ARG A 643 4.88 -22.66 -18.20
CA ARG A 643 5.87 -23.53 -18.80
C ARG A 643 7.28 -23.00 -18.55
N ASP A 644 8.10 -23.84 -17.95
CA ASP A 644 9.55 -23.65 -17.95
C ASP A 644 10.08 -23.88 -19.38
N LEU A 645 10.98 -23.00 -19.81
CA LEU A 645 11.51 -22.98 -21.18
C LEU A 645 12.58 -24.04 -21.39
N GLU A 646 13.38 -24.30 -20.36
CA GLU A 646 14.38 -25.36 -20.32
C GLU A 646 13.79 -26.59 -19.61
N THR A 647 13.39 -27.58 -20.40
CA THR A 647 12.73 -28.80 -19.91
C THR A 647 13.64 -30.02 -19.91
N ASP A 648 14.85 -29.92 -20.46
CA ASP A 648 15.76 -31.05 -20.51
C ASP A 648 16.32 -31.33 -19.12
N VAL A 649 16.15 -32.57 -18.65
CA VAL A 649 16.66 -33.01 -17.36
C VAL A 649 17.91 -33.84 -17.59
N GLU A 650 19.06 -33.29 -17.22
CA GLU A 650 20.33 -34.00 -17.24
C GLU A 650 20.57 -34.71 -15.90
N PHE A 651 21.08 -35.94 -15.98
CA PHE A 651 21.44 -36.75 -14.83
C PHE A 651 22.92 -37.14 -14.90
N ASP A 652 23.60 -37.13 -13.76
CA ASP A 652 24.96 -37.64 -13.64
C ASP A 652 25.02 -39.18 -13.68
N ALA A 653 26.22 -39.74 -13.61
CA ALA A 653 26.43 -41.19 -13.63
C ALA A 653 25.77 -41.96 -12.46
N ASN A 654 25.39 -41.25 -11.39
CA ASN A 654 24.71 -41.80 -10.22
C ASN A 654 23.19 -41.60 -10.28
N GLY A 655 22.66 -41.02 -11.36
CA GLY A 655 21.24 -40.74 -11.53
C GLY A 655 20.75 -39.49 -10.79
N ARG A 656 21.66 -38.62 -10.34
CA ARG A 656 21.34 -37.34 -9.69
C ARG A 656 21.17 -36.24 -10.73
N ARG A 657 20.15 -35.38 -10.58
CA ARG A 657 19.94 -34.25 -11.48
C ARG A 657 21.14 -33.29 -11.42
N VAL A 658 21.62 -32.89 -12.59
CA VAL A 658 22.63 -31.83 -12.74
C VAL A 658 21.94 -30.47 -12.57
N LEU A 659 22.46 -29.64 -11.65
CA LEU A 659 21.95 -28.29 -11.39
C LEU A 659 22.75 -27.27 -12.19
N ASP A 660 22.10 -26.26 -12.76
CA ASP A 660 22.80 -25.15 -13.42
C ASP A 660 23.63 -24.36 -12.38
N PRO A 661 24.97 -24.31 -12.54
CA PRO A 661 25.82 -23.55 -11.63
C PRO A 661 25.44 -22.08 -11.53
N ASN A 662 24.86 -21.48 -12.58
CA ASN A 662 24.42 -20.08 -12.55
C ASN A 662 23.21 -19.87 -11.65
N GLN A 663 22.25 -20.80 -11.63
CA GLN A 663 21.08 -20.73 -10.74
C GLN A 663 21.46 -21.00 -9.27
N VAL A 664 22.44 -21.86 -9.02
CA VAL A 664 22.88 -22.21 -7.66
C VAL A 664 23.77 -21.12 -7.04
N ARG A 665 24.37 -20.22 -7.83
CA ARG A 665 25.21 -19.10 -7.34
C ARG A 665 24.49 -18.19 -6.35
N SER A 666 23.17 -18.03 -6.48
CA SER A 666 22.35 -17.24 -5.55
C SER A 666 21.95 -17.99 -4.27
N GLY A 667 22.54 -19.17 -3.99
CA GLY A 667 22.26 -19.93 -2.78
C GLY A 667 20.86 -20.55 -2.71
N VAL A 668 20.24 -20.81 -3.88
CA VAL A 668 18.93 -21.45 -3.99
C VAL A 668 19.03 -22.65 -4.93
N ILE A 669 18.26 -23.70 -4.63
CA ILE A 669 18.14 -24.87 -5.49
C ILE A 669 16.97 -24.64 -6.43
N PRO A 670 17.18 -24.63 -7.76
CA PRO A 670 16.10 -24.41 -8.71
C PRO A 670 15.08 -25.56 -8.63
N PRO A 671 13.79 -25.26 -8.72
CA PRO A 671 12.76 -26.28 -8.77
C PRO A 671 12.96 -27.19 -9.99
N TRP A 672 12.33 -28.36 -9.97
CA TRP A 672 12.29 -29.22 -11.15
C TRP A 672 11.61 -28.51 -12.33
N PRO A 673 12.17 -28.60 -13.55
CA PRO A 673 11.50 -28.09 -14.74
C PRO A 673 10.09 -28.64 -14.87
N MET A 674 9.11 -27.76 -15.07
CA MET A 674 7.70 -28.16 -15.13
C MET A 674 6.85 -27.37 -16.11
N GLU A 675 5.95 -28.09 -16.77
CA GLU A 675 4.77 -27.56 -17.43
C GLU A 675 3.55 -27.77 -16.53
N ARG A 676 2.71 -26.73 -16.40
CA ARG A 676 1.52 -26.72 -15.56
C ARG A 676 0.37 -26.00 -16.25
N ALA A 677 -0.84 -26.49 -16.05
CA ALA A 677 -2.07 -25.84 -16.48
C ALA A 677 -3.11 -25.90 -15.36
N SER A 678 -3.76 -24.78 -15.07
CA SER A 678 -4.84 -24.72 -14.09
C SER A 678 -6.08 -24.04 -14.66
N ILE A 679 -7.23 -24.44 -14.12
CA ILE A 679 -8.51 -23.76 -14.33
C ILE A 679 -9.18 -23.59 -12.97
N ALA A 680 -9.75 -22.41 -12.74
CA ALA A 680 -10.56 -22.10 -11.57
C ALA A 680 -11.88 -21.49 -12.02
N ILE A 681 -12.96 -21.90 -11.38
CA ILE A 681 -14.31 -21.39 -11.59
C ILE A 681 -14.84 -20.93 -10.23
N GLU A 682 -15.20 -19.66 -10.15
CA GLU A 682 -15.75 -19.03 -8.98
C GLU A 682 -17.19 -18.60 -9.23
N ARG A 683 -18.02 -18.69 -8.18
CA ARG A 683 -19.38 -18.16 -8.20
C ARG A 683 -19.85 -17.77 -6.81
N GLU A 684 -20.50 -16.62 -6.76
CA GLU A 684 -21.22 -16.15 -5.59
C GLU A 684 -22.72 -16.52 -5.61
N PHE A 685 -23.23 -16.85 -4.43
CA PHE A 685 -24.62 -17.17 -4.11
C PHE A 685 -25.07 -16.36 -2.90
N GLY A 686 -25.29 -15.06 -3.10
CA GLY A 686 -25.59 -14.14 -2.00
C GLY A 686 -24.38 -14.01 -1.08
N LYS A 687 -24.48 -14.57 0.14
CA LYS A 687 -23.38 -14.54 1.12
C LYS A 687 -22.36 -15.65 0.97
N PHE A 688 -22.59 -16.61 0.06
CA PHE A 688 -21.70 -17.76 -0.13
C PHE A 688 -20.85 -17.59 -1.39
N GLY A 689 -19.53 -17.74 -1.28
CA GLY A 689 -18.64 -17.92 -2.43
C GLY A 689 -18.26 -19.38 -2.59
N VAL A 690 -18.19 -19.87 -3.82
CA VAL A 690 -17.70 -21.23 -4.13
C VAL A 690 -16.69 -21.14 -5.26
N THR A 691 -15.47 -21.60 -5.00
CA THR A 691 -14.39 -21.71 -5.97
C THR A 691 -14.01 -23.18 -6.14
N VAL A 692 -14.00 -23.66 -7.38
CA VAL A 692 -13.58 -25.02 -7.74
C VAL A 692 -12.48 -24.91 -8.79
N GLY A 693 -11.38 -25.62 -8.60
CA GLY A 693 -10.31 -25.64 -9.58
C GLY A 693 -9.64 -26.99 -9.75
N GLY A 694 -9.02 -27.16 -10.91
CA GLY A 694 -8.17 -28.30 -11.25
C GLY A 694 -6.82 -27.83 -11.73
N ILE A 695 -5.78 -28.60 -11.43
CA ILE A 695 -4.43 -28.40 -11.92
C ILE A 695 -3.91 -29.68 -12.56
N TRP A 696 -3.15 -29.52 -13.64
CA TRP A 696 -2.28 -30.52 -14.20
C TRP A 696 -0.84 -30.00 -14.15
N GLY A 697 0.11 -30.82 -13.72
CA GLY A 697 1.52 -30.45 -13.65
C GLY A 697 2.44 -31.67 -13.60
N GLY A 698 3.70 -31.52 -14.00
CA GLY A 698 4.69 -32.60 -13.90
C GLY A 698 5.18 -33.18 -15.22
N SER A 699 4.97 -32.51 -16.35
CA SER A 699 5.80 -32.73 -17.55
C SER A 699 7.09 -31.92 -17.40
N PRO A 700 8.30 -32.47 -17.64
CA PRO A 700 8.58 -33.79 -18.22
C PRO A 700 8.86 -34.89 -17.17
N LEU A 701 8.49 -34.70 -15.90
CA LEU A 701 8.82 -35.62 -14.80
C LEU A 701 8.20 -37.03 -14.92
N ASN A 702 7.25 -37.24 -15.83
CA ASN A 702 6.73 -38.57 -16.14
C ASN A 702 7.85 -39.55 -16.53
N GLY A 703 7.96 -40.66 -15.80
CA GLY A 703 9.00 -41.67 -15.99
C GLY A 703 10.22 -41.50 -15.07
N SER A 704 10.37 -40.35 -14.40
CA SER A 704 11.38 -40.15 -13.35
C SER A 704 11.12 -41.09 -12.19
N SER A 705 12.18 -41.72 -11.69
CA SER A 705 12.11 -42.66 -10.58
C SER A 705 12.12 -41.97 -9.23
N PHE A 706 11.42 -42.54 -8.25
CA PHE A 706 11.55 -42.21 -6.83
C PHE A 706 11.54 -43.49 -5.99
N GLN A 707 12.10 -43.43 -4.79
CA GLN A 707 12.03 -44.54 -3.84
C GLN A 707 10.80 -44.43 -2.94
N ASP A 708 10.26 -45.60 -2.59
CA ASP A 708 9.20 -45.74 -1.61
C ASP A 708 9.42 -47.03 -0.80
N VAL A 709 8.75 -47.11 0.35
CA VAL A 709 8.84 -48.25 1.26
C VAL A 709 7.43 -48.76 1.55
N ASP A 710 7.20 -50.03 1.22
CA ASP A 710 5.98 -50.74 1.56
C ASP A 710 6.32 -52.00 2.36
N GLU A 711 5.66 -52.19 3.50
CA GLU A 711 5.92 -53.27 4.47
C GLU A 711 7.42 -53.49 4.80
N GLY A 712 8.23 -52.42 4.78
CA GLY A 712 9.67 -52.47 5.04
C GLY A 712 10.54 -52.89 3.85
N GLN A 713 9.96 -53.09 2.66
CA GLN A 713 10.70 -53.34 1.42
C GLN A 713 10.83 -52.05 0.61
N VAL A 714 12.07 -51.72 0.23
CA VAL A 714 12.36 -50.59 -0.65
C VAL A 714 12.06 -50.99 -2.09
N PHE A 715 11.26 -50.20 -2.79
CA PHE A 715 11.06 -50.32 -4.22
C PHE A 715 11.25 -48.98 -4.93
N VAL A 716 11.41 -49.05 -6.25
CA VAL A 716 11.54 -47.88 -7.12
C VAL A 716 10.28 -47.81 -7.96
N ASP A 717 9.50 -46.75 -7.78
CA ASP A 717 8.35 -46.45 -8.63
C ASP A 717 8.70 -45.27 -9.55
N LYS A 718 7.79 -44.94 -10.47
CA LYS A 718 7.94 -43.87 -11.45
C LYS A 718 6.75 -42.96 -11.46
N ILE A 719 7.01 -41.66 -11.63
CA ILE A 719 5.96 -40.67 -11.88
C ILE A 719 5.20 -41.07 -13.15
N SER A 720 3.88 -41.04 -13.06
CA SER A 720 2.96 -41.43 -14.10
C SER A 720 1.88 -40.38 -14.30
N GLY A 721 1.14 -40.45 -15.40
CA GLY A 721 0.14 -39.43 -15.74
C GLY A 721 -0.98 -39.22 -14.71
N LYS A 722 -1.21 -40.16 -13.76
CA LYS A 722 -2.15 -39.99 -12.64
C LYS A 722 -1.61 -39.04 -11.56
N ASP A 723 -0.28 -38.95 -11.42
CA ASP A 723 0.40 -38.17 -10.38
C ASP A 723 0.47 -36.68 -10.73
N ASN A 724 0.06 -36.35 -11.96
CA ASN A 724 0.11 -35.00 -12.50
C ASN A 724 -1.12 -34.16 -12.16
N TRP A 725 -2.21 -34.79 -11.69
CA TRP A 725 -3.49 -34.11 -11.50
C TRP A 725 -3.70 -33.71 -10.04
N GLY A 726 -4.31 -32.55 -9.84
CA GLY A 726 -4.78 -32.08 -8.55
C GLY A 726 -6.12 -31.33 -8.68
N GLY A 727 -6.83 -31.23 -7.57
CA GLY A 727 -8.10 -30.52 -7.48
C GLY A 727 -8.23 -29.82 -6.14
N LYS A 728 -8.88 -28.66 -6.15
CA LYS A 728 -9.10 -27.82 -4.97
C LYS A 728 -10.53 -27.26 -4.99
N VAL A 729 -11.16 -27.18 -3.82
CA VAL A 729 -12.47 -26.55 -3.62
C VAL A 729 -12.38 -25.65 -2.40
N LYS A 730 -12.92 -24.43 -2.51
CA LYS A 730 -13.05 -23.48 -1.41
C LYS A 730 -14.48 -22.96 -1.36
N VAL A 731 -15.04 -22.91 -0.15
CA VAL A 731 -16.35 -22.34 0.13
C VAL A 731 -16.17 -21.27 1.18
N THR A 732 -16.73 -20.09 0.95
CA THR A 732 -16.74 -18.95 1.87
C THR A 732 -18.16 -18.58 2.24
N TYR A 733 -18.35 -18.01 3.43
CA TYR A 733 -19.57 -17.37 3.88
C TYR A 733 -19.22 -16.02 4.52
N GLU A 734 -19.88 -14.95 4.08
CA GLU A 734 -19.66 -13.59 4.60
C GLU A 734 -20.96 -12.99 5.13
N GLY A 735 -21.00 -12.72 6.44
CA GLY A 735 -22.24 -12.50 7.16
C GLY A 735 -22.15 -11.46 8.26
N GLY A 736 -21.74 -10.24 7.94
CA GLY A 736 -21.67 -9.13 8.90
C GLY A 736 -20.62 -9.39 9.97
N LYS A 737 -21.04 -9.86 11.14
CA LYS A 737 -20.13 -10.18 12.27
C LYS A 737 -19.48 -11.55 12.17
N PHE A 738 -20.01 -12.44 11.34
CA PHE A 738 -19.53 -13.82 11.24
C PHE A 738 -19.15 -14.15 9.79
N ASN A 739 -17.89 -14.55 9.58
CA ASN A 739 -17.40 -15.06 8.31
C ASN A 739 -16.81 -16.46 8.51
N MET A 740 -16.86 -17.31 7.50
CA MET A 740 -16.44 -18.71 7.59
C MET A 740 -15.88 -19.19 6.26
N TYR A 741 -14.88 -20.06 6.29
CA TYR A 741 -14.44 -20.78 5.09
C TYR A 741 -14.18 -22.25 5.37
N ALA A 742 -14.27 -23.05 4.32
CA ALA A 742 -13.75 -24.40 4.27
C ALA A 742 -13.07 -24.62 2.92
N GLN A 743 -11.92 -25.28 2.92
CA GLN A 743 -11.13 -25.59 1.74
C GLN A 743 -10.67 -27.04 1.81
N GLY A 744 -10.70 -27.75 0.69
CA GLY A 744 -10.10 -29.07 0.57
C GLY A 744 -9.35 -29.20 -0.75
N SER A 745 -8.25 -29.94 -0.73
CA SER A 745 -7.50 -30.27 -1.94
C SER A 745 -6.94 -31.69 -1.94
N VAL A 746 -6.75 -32.23 -3.14
CA VAL A 746 -6.01 -33.46 -3.40
C VAL A 746 -5.04 -33.14 -4.52
N MET A 747 -3.74 -33.29 -4.28
CA MET A 747 -2.67 -32.92 -5.19
C MET A 747 -1.81 -34.16 -5.45
N GLY A 748 -1.74 -34.59 -6.71
CA GLY A 748 -0.86 -35.67 -7.14
C GLY A 748 0.63 -35.38 -6.83
N LEU A 749 1.49 -36.40 -6.95
CA LEU A 749 2.87 -36.35 -6.45
C LEU A 749 3.68 -35.15 -6.98
N VAL A 750 3.43 -34.74 -8.23
CA VAL A 750 4.12 -33.64 -8.91
C VAL A 750 3.20 -32.50 -9.34
N ALA A 751 1.94 -32.52 -8.88
CA ALA A 751 0.96 -31.46 -9.12
C ALA A 751 1.23 -30.24 -8.21
N ASN A 752 2.41 -29.65 -8.33
CA ASN A 752 2.85 -28.55 -7.46
C ASN A 752 2.23 -27.20 -7.88
N GLY A 753 1.48 -26.59 -6.97
CA GLY A 753 1.10 -25.18 -7.01
C GLY A 753 2.10 -24.30 -6.24
N GLY A 754 1.63 -23.18 -5.73
CA GLY A 754 2.33 -22.31 -4.78
C GLY A 754 1.52 -22.08 -3.51
N ALA A 755 2.20 -21.57 -2.47
CA ALA A 755 1.58 -21.29 -1.17
C ALA A 755 0.47 -20.24 -1.29
N ASP A 756 -0.60 -20.40 -0.49
CA ASP A 756 -1.72 -19.45 -0.47
C ASP A 756 -1.28 -18.12 0.17
N ALA A 757 -1.15 -17.10 -0.68
CA ALA A 757 -0.78 -15.75 -0.27
C ALA A 757 -2.00 -14.92 0.16
N THR A 758 -3.22 -15.39 -0.14
CA THR A 758 -4.45 -14.62 0.10
C THR A 758 -4.78 -14.49 1.59
N GLN A 759 -5.38 -13.37 1.95
CA GLN A 759 -5.92 -13.12 3.28
C GLN A 759 -7.43 -13.35 3.25
N THR A 760 -7.87 -14.58 3.54
CA THR A 760 -9.30 -14.94 3.36
C THR A 760 -10.23 -14.07 4.22
N PHE A 761 -9.96 -13.92 5.53
CA PHE A 761 -10.76 -13.01 6.42
C PHE A 761 -9.96 -12.31 7.52
N THR A 762 -8.83 -12.88 7.93
CA THR A 762 -8.01 -12.41 9.07
C THR A 762 -6.63 -13.03 8.97
N GLY A 763 -5.67 -12.59 9.80
CA GLY A 763 -4.26 -12.95 9.79
C GLY A 763 -3.89 -14.38 10.22
N TRP A 764 -4.65 -15.39 9.84
CA TRP A 764 -4.31 -16.80 10.10
C TRP A 764 -2.97 -17.21 9.48
N ARG A 765 -2.20 -18.01 10.20
CA ARG A 765 -0.92 -18.59 9.79
C ARG A 765 -1.04 -20.00 9.24
N LEU A 766 -2.09 -20.75 9.60
CA LEU A 766 -2.36 -22.05 8.98
C LEU A 766 -3.02 -21.83 7.61
N LYS A 767 -2.24 -22.06 6.55
CA LYS A 767 -2.65 -21.90 5.15
C LYS A 767 -2.21 -23.08 4.30
N ASP A 768 -2.86 -23.25 3.16
CA ASP A 768 -2.50 -24.26 2.16
C ASP A 768 -1.10 -23.97 1.58
N SER A 769 -0.22 -24.96 1.60
CA SER A 769 1.15 -24.84 1.09
C SER A 769 1.23 -24.91 -0.44
N GLY A 770 0.19 -25.42 -1.11
CA GLY A 770 0.18 -25.68 -2.54
C GLY A 770 1.10 -26.83 -3.00
N SER A 771 1.72 -27.56 -2.07
CA SER A 771 2.63 -28.66 -2.38
C SER A 771 1.95 -29.83 -3.10
N GLY A 772 2.66 -30.50 -3.99
CA GLY A 772 2.26 -31.82 -4.49
C GLY A 772 2.38 -32.90 -3.42
N ASN A 773 1.95 -34.12 -3.76
CA ASN A 773 1.95 -35.27 -2.86
C ASN A 773 1.16 -35.00 -1.56
N MET A 774 -0.07 -34.48 -1.64
CA MET A 774 -0.89 -34.30 -0.44
C MET A 774 -2.39 -34.34 -0.66
N THR A 775 -3.12 -34.71 0.38
CA THR A 775 -4.53 -34.35 0.58
C THR A 775 -4.61 -33.41 1.78
N ASN A 776 -5.38 -32.33 1.66
CA ASN A 776 -5.59 -31.40 2.78
C ASN A 776 -7.04 -30.95 2.93
N PHE A 777 -7.36 -30.50 4.14
CA PHE A 777 -8.60 -29.85 4.50
C PHE A 777 -8.31 -28.73 5.51
N LEU A 778 -8.82 -27.53 5.25
CA LEU A 778 -8.70 -26.36 6.11
C LEU A 778 -10.07 -25.75 6.37
N THR A 779 -10.31 -25.25 7.57
CA THR A 779 -11.52 -24.49 7.87
C THR A 779 -11.31 -23.55 9.05
N GLY A 780 -11.96 -22.40 9.01
CA GLY A 780 -11.93 -21.43 10.08
C GLY A 780 -13.10 -20.46 9.99
N PHE A 781 -13.33 -19.72 11.05
CA PHE A 781 -14.35 -18.67 11.08
C PHE A 781 -13.87 -17.46 11.88
N THR A 782 -14.38 -16.29 11.56
CA THR A 782 -14.19 -15.08 12.36
C THR A 782 -15.52 -14.70 13.00
N TYR A 783 -15.47 -14.21 14.24
CA TYR A 783 -16.60 -13.59 14.91
C TYR A 783 -16.16 -12.25 15.51
N SER A 784 -16.69 -11.16 14.96
CA SER A 784 -16.39 -9.79 15.39
C SER A 784 -17.49 -9.23 16.28
N PHE A 785 -17.12 -8.62 17.40
CA PHE A 785 -18.01 -7.93 18.33
C PHE A 785 -17.30 -6.75 18.96
N ASP A 786 -17.95 -5.58 18.97
CA ASP A 786 -17.35 -4.31 19.37
C ASP A 786 -16.01 -4.09 18.64
N ASN A 787 -14.90 -4.01 19.39
CA ASN A 787 -13.55 -3.85 18.86
C ASN A 787 -12.76 -5.17 18.86
N PHE A 788 -13.41 -6.31 19.10
CA PHE A 788 -12.77 -7.62 19.22
C PHE A 788 -13.14 -8.53 18.06
N GLN A 789 -12.20 -9.38 17.66
CA GLN A 789 -12.42 -10.51 16.77
C GLN A 789 -11.84 -11.78 17.38
N VAL A 790 -12.60 -12.87 17.30
CA VAL A 790 -12.13 -14.22 17.64
C VAL A 790 -12.13 -15.04 16.36
N ALA A 791 -11.01 -15.71 16.07
CA ALA A 791 -10.83 -16.40 14.81
C ALA A 791 -10.08 -17.74 14.96
N PRO A 792 -10.78 -18.85 15.24
CA PRO A 792 -10.19 -20.18 15.17
C PRO A 792 -10.01 -20.65 13.71
N ASN A 793 -8.98 -21.46 13.48
CA ASN A 793 -8.65 -22.08 12.20
C ASN A 793 -8.06 -23.47 12.43
N PHE A 794 -8.35 -24.40 11.54
CA PHE A 794 -7.98 -25.80 11.66
C PHE A 794 -7.45 -26.32 10.34
N MET A 795 -6.49 -27.24 10.42
CA MET A 795 -5.86 -27.88 9.27
C MET A 795 -5.70 -29.36 9.54
N TRP A 796 -6.02 -30.16 8.54
CA TRP A 796 -5.57 -31.54 8.43
C TRP A 796 -4.93 -31.72 7.07
N GLN A 797 -3.75 -32.32 7.03
CA GLN A 797 -3.10 -32.71 5.78
C GLN A 797 -2.36 -34.03 5.96
N LYS A 798 -2.25 -34.78 4.87
CA LYS A 798 -1.53 -36.04 4.81
C LYS A 798 -0.91 -36.24 3.43
N PRO A 799 0.34 -36.74 3.32
CA PRO A 799 0.92 -37.04 2.04
C PRO A 799 0.21 -38.23 1.36
N LEU A 800 0.30 -38.31 0.03
CA LEU A 800 -0.19 -39.50 -0.71
C LEU A 800 0.81 -40.66 -0.62
N VAL A 801 2.09 -40.33 -0.63
CA VAL A 801 3.23 -41.22 -0.39
C VAL A 801 4.01 -40.68 0.81
N ASP A 802 4.12 -41.50 1.86
CA ASP A 802 4.76 -41.14 3.13
C ASP A 802 6.28 -40.93 2.98
N ALA A 803 6.90 -40.24 3.94
CA ALA A 803 8.36 -40.02 3.97
C ALA A 803 9.13 -41.34 4.10
N MET A 804 10.35 -41.38 3.57
CA MET A 804 11.24 -42.52 3.78
C MET A 804 11.65 -42.62 5.26
N PRO A 805 11.68 -43.82 5.86
CA PRO A 805 12.10 -43.98 7.25
C PRO A 805 13.62 -43.78 7.40
N ASN A 806 14.05 -43.17 8.51
CA ASN A 806 15.46 -42.87 8.79
C ASN A 806 16.34 -44.13 8.92
N ASP A 807 15.76 -45.29 9.23
CA ASP A 807 16.46 -46.58 9.39
C ASP A 807 16.38 -47.46 8.13
N VAL A 808 16.05 -46.88 6.97
CA VAL A 808 16.02 -47.61 5.70
C VAL A 808 17.41 -48.13 5.34
N ASN A 809 17.53 -49.44 5.11
CA ASN A 809 18.78 -50.08 4.71
C ASN A 809 19.04 -49.93 3.22
N ALA A 810 20.32 -49.92 2.82
CA ALA A 810 20.72 -49.96 1.41
C ALA A 810 20.04 -51.15 0.69
N PRO A 811 19.49 -50.96 -0.52
CA PRO A 811 19.70 -49.83 -1.43
C PRO A 811 18.79 -48.59 -1.19
N GLY A 812 18.00 -48.58 -0.11
CA GLY A 812 17.15 -47.43 0.25
C GLY A 812 17.93 -46.22 0.75
N ARG A 813 17.39 -45.02 0.48
CA ARG A 813 17.86 -43.73 0.97
C ARG A 813 16.70 -42.80 1.27
N LEU A 814 16.93 -41.78 2.09
CA LEU A 814 15.96 -40.69 2.24
C LEU A 814 15.81 -39.96 0.90
N ARG A 815 14.57 -39.57 0.56
CA ARG A 815 14.34 -38.74 -0.63
C ARG A 815 14.83 -37.32 -0.39
N ASN A 816 15.09 -36.59 -1.46
CA ASN A 816 15.38 -35.15 -1.41
C ASN A 816 15.02 -34.48 -2.74
N PHE A 817 14.88 -33.16 -2.74
CA PHE A 817 14.45 -32.39 -3.91
C PHE A 817 15.45 -32.35 -5.08
N ILE A 818 16.65 -32.91 -4.95
CA ILE A 818 17.63 -33.02 -6.03
C ILE A 818 17.57 -34.40 -6.70
N ASP A 819 17.54 -35.46 -5.89
CA ASP A 819 17.61 -36.84 -6.39
C ASP A 819 16.23 -37.43 -6.70
N ASP A 820 15.14 -36.82 -6.21
CA ASP A 820 13.77 -37.29 -6.38
C ASP A 820 12.85 -36.16 -6.89
N PRO A 821 11.84 -36.49 -7.72
CA PRO A 821 10.90 -35.52 -8.28
C PRO A 821 9.99 -34.86 -7.23
N PHE A 822 9.91 -35.41 -6.02
CA PHE A 822 9.23 -34.83 -4.86
C PHE A 822 9.86 -35.32 -3.55
N ALA A 823 9.61 -34.59 -2.46
CA ALA A 823 10.00 -34.99 -1.11
C ALA A 823 8.91 -34.58 -0.10
N VAL A 824 8.78 -35.34 0.99
CA VAL A 824 7.88 -35.04 2.11
C VAL A 824 8.58 -34.09 3.08
N ARG A 825 8.11 -32.85 3.16
CA ARG A 825 8.68 -31.77 3.98
C ARG A 825 7.54 -31.02 4.69
N ASP A 826 7.83 -29.88 5.32
CA ASP A 826 6.83 -29.09 6.07
C ASP A 826 5.53 -28.80 5.30
N GLY A 827 5.60 -28.63 3.98
CA GLY A 827 4.43 -28.29 3.16
C GLY A 827 3.44 -29.43 2.92
N ASN A 828 3.87 -30.69 2.98
CA ASN A 828 3.04 -31.86 2.62
C ASN A 828 3.13 -33.03 3.61
N ARG A 829 3.93 -32.92 4.70
CA ARG A 829 3.96 -33.91 5.77
C ARG A 829 2.62 -34.03 6.49
N GLU A 830 2.39 -35.18 7.11
CA GLU A 830 1.19 -35.39 7.90
C GLU A 830 1.12 -34.35 9.04
N THR A 831 0.01 -33.63 9.15
CA THR A 831 -0.16 -32.54 10.12
C THR A 831 -1.61 -32.42 10.55
N MET A 832 -1.81 -32.34 11.86
CA MET A 832 -3.04 -31.83 12.46
C MET A 832 -2.74 -30.49 13.12
N GLY A 833 -3.26 -29.42 12.53
CA GLY A 833 -3.04 -28.04 12.96
C GLY A 833 -4.29 -27.42 13.59
N SER A 834 -4.10 -26.68 14.66
CA SER A 834 -5.12 -25.78 15.21
C SER A 834 -4.51 -24.42 15.52
N GLU A 835 -5.25 -23.37 15.18
CA GLU A 835 -4.89 -21.99 15.44
C GLU A 835 -6.07 -21.27 16.07
N ILE A 836 -5.81 -20.41 17.04
CA ILE A 836 -6.79 -19.45 17.54
C ILE A 836 -6.15 -18.07 17.56
N LEU A 837 -6.85 -17.10 17.00
CA LEU A 837 -6.41 -15.72 16.90
C LEU A 837 -7.44 -14.81 17.57
N PHE A 838 -6.98 -13.98 18.49
CA PHE A 838 -7.75 -12.90 19.10
C PHE A 838 -7.21 -11.57 18.58
N THR A 839 -8.10 -10.68 18.17
CA THR A 839 -7.73 -9.34 17.69
C THR A 839 -8.51 -8.31 18.49
N TYR A 840 -7.83 -7.27 18.94
CA TYR A 840 -8.44 -6.05 19.46
C TYR A 840 -8.00 -4.89 18.57
N ASP A 841 -8.94 -4.29 17.87
CA ASP A 841 -8.72 -3.20 16.93
C ASP A 841 -9.88 -2.19 17.08
N PRO A 842 -9.64 -1.02 17.69
CA PRO A 842 -10.67 0.01 17.87
C PRO A 842 -10.91 0.86 16.61
N THR A 843 -10.12 0.68 15.55
CA THR A 843 -10.09 1.51 14.34
C THR A 843 -10.17 0.61 13.09
N PRO A 844 -11.28 -0.11 12.88
CA PRO A 844 -11.40 -1.11 11.81
C PRO A 844 -11.24 -0.54 10.38
N GLY A 845 -11.28 0.79 10.20
CA GLY A 845 -10.95 1.44 8.93
C GLY A 845 -9.48 1.30 8.53
N THR A 846 -8.59 1.03 9.50
CA THR A 846 -7.15 0.78 9.31
C THR A 846 -6.85 -0.67 9.71
N TRP A 847 -7.39 -1.62 8.94
CA TRP A 847 -7.46 -3.02 9.33
C TRP A 847 -6.09 -3.61 9.73
N MET A 848 -6.02 -4.21 10.93
CA MET A 848 -4.83 -4.81 11.56
C MET A 848 -3.96 -5.72 10.64
N TYR A 849 -4.57 -6.37 9.64
CA TYR A 849 -3.89 -7.33 8.76
C TYR A 849 -3.62 -6.80 7.34
N GLN A 850 -3.79 -5.49 7.11
CA GLN A 850 -3.31 -4.86 5.88
C GLN A 850 -1.78 -4.91 5.81
N TRP A 851 -1.25 -5.02 4.59
CA TRP A 851 0.19 -5.12 4.33
C TRP A 851 0.96 -3.88 4.81
N ASP A 852 0.33 -2.71 4.76
CA ASP A 852 0.87 -1.41 5.17
C ASP A 852 0.37 -0.94 6.54
N ASN A 853 -0.24 -1.83 7.34
CA ASN A 853 -0.81 -1.48 8.65
C ASN A 853 0.21 -0.79 9.58
N ASP A 854 1.50 -1.09 9.48
CA ASP A 854 2.56 -0.37 10.21
C ASP A 854 2.50 1.16 9.99
N ARG A 855 2.13 1.62 8.78
CA ARG A 855 1.90 3.03 8.43
C ARG A 855 0.44 3.45 8.64
N ALA A 856 -0.50 2.65 8.17
CA ALA A 856 -1.92 3.00 8.09
C ALA A 856 -2.63 3.00 9.44
N GLU A 857 -2.26 2.10 10.37
CA GLU A 857 -2.89 1.98 11.68
C GLU A 857 -2.87 3.31 12.45
N ASP A 858 -4.03 3.71 12.96
CA ASP A 858 -4.20 4.94 13.74
C ASP A 858 -4.70 4.71 15.18
N ALA A 859 -4.89 3.44 15.58
CA ALA A 859 -5.26 3.07 16.94
C ALA A 859 -4.25 3.61 17.98
N LYS A 860 -4.77 4.19 19.06
CA LYS A 860 -3.98 4.41 20.29
C LYS A 860 -3.39 3.10 20.82
N PHE A 861 -4.11 2.00 20.63
CA PHE A 861 -3.63 0.65 20.91
C PHE A 861 -4.50 -0.36 20.15
N ALA A 862 -3.86 -1.18 19.32
CA ALA A 862 -4.40 -2.37 18.68
C ALA A 862 -3.46 -3.54 18.96
N MET A 863 -4.00 -4.75 19.07
CA MET A 863 -3.18 -5.95 19.26
C MET A 863 -3.83 -7.20 18.67
N ASN A 864 -3.00 -8.19 18.35
CA ASN A 864 -3.46 -9.56 18.17
C ASN A 864 -2.75 -10.50 19.15
N LEU A 865 -3.37 -11.63 19.46
CA LEU A 865 -2.81 -12.70 20.24
C LEU A 865 -3.21 -14.03 19.59
N GLY A 866 -2.23 -14.72 19.04
CA GLY A 866 -2.41 -15.99 18.36
C GLY A 866 -1.74 -17.15 19.11
N PHE A 867 -2.35 -18.32 19.04
CA PHE A 867 -1.74 -19.58 19.44
C PHE A 867 -1.90 -20.57 18.29
N VAL A 868 -0.78 -21.15 17.84
CA VAL A 868 -0.76 -22.18 16.80
C VAL A 868 -0.16 -23.45 17.39
N TYR A 869 -0.81 -24.58 17.16
CA TYR A 869 -0.34 -25.93 17.51
C TYR A 869 -0.35 -26.79 16.26
N ARG A 870 0.70 -27.58 16.07
CA ARG A 870 0.86 -28.57 14.99
C ARG A 870 1.32 -29.88 15.59
N HIS A 871 0.48 -30.90 15.48
CA HIS A 871 0.86 -32.28 15.74
C HIS A 871 1.42 -32.89 14.46
N LEU A 872 2.66 -33.37 14.50
CA LEU A 872 3.42 -33.82 13.32
C LEU A 872 3.87 -35.26 13.57
N PRO A 873 2.99 -36.25 13.34
CA PRO A 873 3.21 -37.64 13.76
C PRO A 873 4.27 -38.39 12.94
N THR A 874 4.73 -37.81 11.84
CA THR A 874 5.67 -38.44 10.91
C THR A 874 6.95 -37.62 10.78
N ALA A 875 8.06 -38.31 10.49
CA ALA A 875 9.31 -37.67 10.07
C ALA A 875 9.19 -37.07 8.66
N MET A 876 10.20 -36.33 8.23
CA MET A 876 10.33 -35.81 6.87
C MET A 876 11.24 -36.68 6.00
N ASP A 877 11.38 -36.32 4.73
CA ASP A 877 12.50 -36.71 3.88
C ASP A 877 13.73 -35.83 4.15
N ALA A 878 14.88 -36.07 3.51
CA ALA A 878 16.12 -35.34 3.78
C ALA A 878 16.04 -33.86 3.35
N HIS A 879 16.65 -32.99 4.16
CA HIS A 879 16.84 -31.58 3.81
C HIS A 879 18.11 -31.39 2.98
N ILE A 880 18.24 -30.22 2.36
CA ILE A 880 19.44 -29.83 1.62
C ILE A 880 19.90 -28.49 2.19
N GLY A 881 21.19 -28.39 2.50
CA GLY A 881 21.82 -27.15 2.99
C GLY A 881 23.06 -26.81 2.19
N PHE A 882 23.66 -25.67 2.54
CA PHE A 882 24.94 -25.20 1.98
C PHE A 882 26.01 -25.20 3.08
N GLN A 883 27.20 -25.66 2.75
CA GLN A 883 28.38 -25.50 3.61
C GLN A 883 28.93 -24.07 3.49
N ALA A 884 29.91 -23.73 4.34
CA ALA A 884 30.54 -22.41 4.35
C ALA A 884 31.21 -22.03 3.01
N ASP A 885 31.71 -23.02 2.27
CA ASP A 885 32.27 -22.87 0.92
C ASP A 885 31.20 -22.84 -0.19
N ARG A 886 29.91 -22.78 0.18
CA ARG A 886 28.73 -22.88 -0.68
C ARG A 886 28.57 -24.21 -1.43
N SER A 887 29.31 -25.25 -1.05
CA SER A 887 29.05 -26.59 -1.56
C SER A 887 27.73 -27.15 -1.00
N LEU A 888 27.01 -27.92 -1.82
CA LEU A 888 25.73 -28.53 -1.45
C LEU A 888 25.94 -29.71 -0.50
N LEU A 889 25.12 -29.78 0.54
CA LEU A 889 25.04 -30.87 1.51
C LEU A 889 23.64 -31.46 1.54
N ILE A 890 23.51 -32.78 1.41
CA ILE A 890 22.27 -33.51 1.69
C ILE A 890 22.38 -34.06 3.11
N PHE A 891 21.41 -33.75 3.97
CA PHE A 891 21.44 -34.22 5.35
C PHE A 891 21.23 -35.74 5.41
N PRO A 892 22.01 -36.48 6.22
CA PRO A 892 21.96 -37.94 6.24
C PRO A 892 20.71 -38.50 6.94
N ASN A 893 20.11 -37.73 7.85
CA ASN A 893 18.82 -38.04 8.48
C ASN A 893 17.82 -36.90 8.25
N SER A 894 16.54 -37.18 8.49
CA SER A 894 15.47 -36.20 8.42
C SER A 894 15.12 -35.56 9.77
N ALA A 895 14.33 -34.49 9.72
CA ALA A 895 13.74 -33.93 10.92
C ALA A 895 12.67 -34.89 11.48
N PRO A 896 12.66 -35.15 12.81
CA PRO A 896 11.80 -36.16 13.41
C PRO A 896 10.33 -35.72 13.51
N ALA A 897 9.48 -36.67 13.91
CA ALA A 897 8.10 -36.42 14.33
C ALA A 897 8.07 -35.65 15.65
N GLU A 898 7.31 -34.55 15.71
CA GLU A 898 7.33 -33.61 16.83
C GLU A 898 5.98 -32.90 17.02
N ASP A 899 5.77 -32.37 18.21
CA ASP A 899 4.67 -31.44 18.48
C ASP A 899 5.20 -30.02 18.56
N LEU A 900 4.79 -29.17 17.63
CA LEU A 900 5.20 -27.76 17.58
C LEU A 900 4.07 -26.83 18.02
N TRP A 901 4.40 -25.81 18.80
CA TRP A 901 3.47 -24.78 19.23
C TRP A 901 4.14 -23.42 19.38
N GLU A 902 3.40 -22.37 19.10
CA GLU A 902 3.85 -20.99 19.25
C GLU A 902 2.69 -20.09 19.69
N ILE A 903 2.89 -19.34 20.77
CA ILE A 903 2.12 -18.14 21.10
C ILE A 903 2.81 -16.97 20.42
N HIS A 904 2.05 -16.11 19.75
CA HIS A 904 2.58 -14.90 19.13
C HIS A 904 1.62 -13.72 19.31
N THR A 905 2.16 -12.52 19.30
CA THR A 905 1.38 -11.28 19.40
C THR A 905 2.07 -10.16 18.64
N ARG A 906 1.27 -9.37 17.95
CA ARG A 906 1.64 -8.07 17.39
C ARG A 906 0.84 -6.99 18.10
N MET A 907 1.52 -5.92 18.49
CA MET A 907 0.94 -4.76 19.15
C MET A 907 1.31 -3.52 18.34
N VAL A 908 0.32 -2.67 18.08
CA VAL A 908 0.51 -1.37 17.41
C VAL A 908 -0.10 -0.29 18.29
N SER A 909 0.62 0.80 18.52
CA SER A 909 0.15 1.91 19.33
C SER A 909 0.62 3.23 18.71
N LYS A 910 -0.32 4.04 18.25
CA LYS A 910 -0.09 5.43 17.81
C LYS A 910 -0.65 6.38 18.85
N VAL A 911 0.18 6.73 19.83
CA VAL A 911 -0.25 7.59 20.95
C VAL A 911 -0.48 9.03 20.48
N SER A 912 0.32 9.49 19.52
CA SER A 912 0.17 10.76 18.82
C SER A 912 0.78 10.67 17.41
N SER A 913 0.60 11.72 16.60
CA SER A 913 1.22 11.83 15.27
C SER A 913 2.76 11.80 15.28
N ASP A 914 3.36 12.08 16.44
CA ASP A 914 4.80 12.09 16.68
C ASP A 914 5.31 10.85 17.43
N LEU A 915 4.44 10.05 18.06
CA LEU A 915 4.82 8.89 18.86
C LEU A 915 4.06 7.63 18.43
N GLY A 916 4.79 6.69 17.85
CA GLY A 916 4.31 5.35 17.58
C GLY A 916 5.20 4.27 18.18
N LEU A 917 4.59 3.12 18.45
CA LEU A 917 5.24 1.91 18.93
C LEU A 917 4.65 0.70 18.20
N ILE A 918 5.50 -0.21 17.76
CA ILE A 918 5.12 -1.51 17.22
C ILE A 918 5.96 -2.57 17.93
N GLY A 919 5.32 -3.61 18.43
CA GLY A 919 6.00 -4.73 19.07
C GLY A 919 5.50 -6.06 18.52
N ASN A 920 6.42 -6.96 18.18
CA ASN A 920 6.11 -8.34 17.84
C ASN A 920 6.78 -9.26 18.85
N PHE A 921 6.07 -10.25 19.37
CA PHE A 921 6.59 -11.19 20.36
C PHE A 921 6.14 -12.61 20.05
N TYR A 922 6.98 -13.58 20.37
CA TYR A 922 6.68 -15.01 20.25
C TYR A 922 7.30 -15.83 21.38
N TYR A 923 6.65 -16.93 21.71
CA TYR A 923 7.14 -17.95 22.63
C TYR A 923 6.64 -19.32 22.20
N GLY A 924 7.54 -20.29 22.09
CA GLY A 924 7.18 -21.60 21.58
C GLY A 924 8.34 -22.57 21.53
N ASN A 925 8.10 -23.73 20.94
CA ASN A 925 9.16 -24.67 20.57
C ASN A 925 9.37 -24.67 19.05
N GLY A 926 10.51 -25.21 18.61
CA GLY A 926 10.87 -25.28 17.20
C GLY A 926 11.82 -26.44 16.92
N GLN A 927 11.64 -27.06 15.76
CA GLN A 927 12.56 -28.07 15.22
C GLN A 927 13.40 -27.46 14.08
N ALA A 928 14.61 -28.00 13.92
CA ALA A 928 15.50 -27.69 12.80
C ALA A 928 14.95 -28.23 11.47
N ASN A 929 15.44 -27.69 10.35
CA ASN A 929 15.09 -28.23 9.03
C ASN A 929 15.90 -29.51 8.72
N GLY A 930 17.15 -29.57 9.19
CA GLY A 930 18.07 -30.69 8.98
C GLY A 930 17.87 -31.86 9.93
N SER A 931 18.94 -32.60 10.18
CA SER A 931 18.94 -33.90 10.85
C SER A 931 18.98 -33.86 12.39
N SER A 932 18.64 -32.74 13.01
CA SER A 932 18.82 -32.56 14.46
C SER A 932 17.58 -32.99 15.24
N ASP A 933 17.76 -33.92 16.19
CA ASP A 933 16.71 -34.34 17.14
C ASP A 933 16.46 -33.31 18.26
N ARG A 934 17.27 -32.25 18.32
CA ARG A 934 17.19 -31.26 19.39
C ARG A 934 16.06 -30.26 19.13
N LEU A 935 14.99 -30.38 19.90
CA LEU A 935 13.92 -29.39 19.98
C LEU A 935 14.36 -28.19 20.82
N ILE A 936 14.17 -26.98 20.29
CA ILE A 936 14.49 -25.74 21.01
C ILE A 936 13.24 -25.15 21.65
N LYS A 937 13.38 -24.50 22.81
CA LYS A 937 12.33 -23.67 23.42
C LYS A 937 12.79 -22.23 23.39
N ARG A 938 12.12 -21.43 22.55
CA ARG A 938 12.57 -20.10 22.19
C ARG A 938 11.56 -19.03 22.61
N PHE A 939 12.10 -17.88 22.99
CA PHE A 939 11.35 -16.66 23.20
C PHE A 939 12.02 -15.58 22.36
N GLY A 940 11.25 -14.73 21.71
CA GLY A 940 11.80 -13.55 21.10
C GLY A 940 10.78 -12.46 20.88
N GLY A 941 11.29 -11.27 20.61
CA GLY A 941 10.47 -10.16 20.18
C GLY A 941 11.29 -8.98 19.73
N ASP A 942 10.67 -8.17 18.88
CA ASP A 942 11.20 -6.88 18.42
C ASP A 942 10.26 -5.75 18.83
N ILE A 943 10.84 -4.59 19.11
CA ILE A 943 10.13 -3.35 19.37
C ILE A 943 10.71 -2.28 18.47
N ARG A 944 9.84 -1.61 17.72
CA ARG A 944 10.14 -0.43 16.91
C ARG A 944 9.36 0.74 17.46
N ALA A 945 10.04 1.85 17.73
CA ALA A 945 9.42 3.09 18.18
C ALA A 945 9.89 4.26 17.34
N ILE A 946 8.97 5.16 17.00
CA ILE A 946 9.27 6.42 16.34
C ILE A 946 8.81 7.53 17.28
N TYR A 947 9.74 8.43 17.61
CA TYR A 947 9.44 9.64 18.35
C TYR A 947 10.02 10.86 17.63
N LYS A 948 9.15 11.68 17.02
CA LYS A 948 9.53 12.81 16.16
C LYS A 948 10.48 12.37 15.03
N LYS A 949 11.76 12.76 15.11
CA LYS A 949 12.81 12.39 14.15
C LYS A 949 13.66 11.19 14.60
N MET A 950 13.44 10.70 15.83
CA MET A 950 14.18 9.56 16.37
C MET A 950 13.47 8.26 16.04
N LYS A 951 14.23 7.24 15.63
CA LYS A 951 13.79 5.85 15.53
C LYS A 951 14.59 5.00 16.50
N PHE A 952 13.90 4.08 17.15
CA PHE A 952 14.45 3.10 18.07
C PHE A 952 14.01 1.73 17.59
N GLU A 953 14.94 0.81 17.40
CA GLU A 953 14.65 -0.58 17.09
C GLU A 953 15.43 -1.47 18.05
N THR A 954 14.77 -2.47 18.61
CA THR A 954 15.44 -3.44 19.48
C THR A 954 14.86 -4.81 19.27
N HIS A 955 15.67 -5.84 19.49
CA HIS A 955 15.16 -7.18 19.65
C HIS A 955 15.84 -7.89 20.81
N VAL A 956 15.11 -8.86 21.37
CA VAL A 956 15.61 -9.85 22.30
C VAL A 956 15.24 -11.22 21.74
N LYS A 957 16.19 -12.13 21.65
CA LYS A 957 15.94 -13.54 21.32
C LYS A 957 16.66 -14.43 22.33
N VAL A 958 15.99 -15.46 22.82
CA VAL A 958 16.47 -16.37 23.85
C VAL A 958 16.35 -17.80 23.34
N ASN A 959 17.47 -18.54 23.37
CA ASN A 959 17.59 -19.90 22.84
C ASN A 959 17.05 -20.02 21.40
N ASP A 960 17.41 -19.08 20.55
CA ASP A 960 16.89 -19.00 19.18
C ASP A 960 17.99 -19.05 18.14
N TRP A 961 17.61 -19.39 16.92
CA TRP A 961 18.49 -19.43 15.77
C TRP A 961 19.06 -18.05 15.44
N GLY A 962 20.22 -18.04 14.80
CA GLY A 962 20.84 -16.84 14.25
C GLY A 962 20.04 -16.22 13.09
N PRO A 963 20.55 -15.13 12.49
CA PRO A 963 19.82 -14.36 11.48
C PRO A 963 19.71 -15.03 10.11
N PHE A 964 20.49 -16.08 9.83
CA PHE A 964 20.53 -16.76 8.53
C PHE A 964 19.89 -18.15 8.57
N ASP A 965 19.23 -18.55 7.48
CA ASP A 965 18.55 -19.85 7.32
C ASP A 965 19.39 -21.07 7.73
N TYR A 966 20.70 -21.08 7.41
CA TYR A 966 21.58 -22.19 7.79
C TYR A 966 21.65 -22.42 9.30
N HIS A 967 21.41 -21.38 10.12
CA HIS A 967 21.32 -21.57 11.57
C HIS A 967 20.17 -22.50 11.95
N ARG A 968 19.04 -22.42 11.24
CA ARG A 968 17.92 -23.34 11.45
C ARG A 968 18.17 -24.71 10.82
N ASP A 969 18.88 -24.77 9.70
CA ASP A 969 19.19 -26.04 9.03
C ASP A 969 20.11 -26.92 9.89
N PHE A 970 21.19 -26.33 10.42
CA PHE A 970 22.17 -27.00 11.28
C PHE A 970 21.83 -26.95 12.77
N ASN A 971 20.68 -26.36 13.13
CA ASN A 971 20.25 -26.14 14.51
C ASN A 971 21.26 -25.38 15.37
N LEU A 972 21.86 -24.31 14.83
CA LEU A 972 22.79 -23.42 15.51
C LEU A 972 22.01 -22.31 16.23
N THR A 973 22.16 -22.22 17.54
CA THR A 973 21.36 -21.33 18.40
C THR A 973 22.24 -20.49 19.29
N PHE A 974 21.74 -19.33 19.69
CA PHE A 974 22.37 -18.48 20.70
C PHE A 974 21.52 -18.47 21.98
N PRO A 975 22.11 -18.68 23.17
CA PRO A 975 21.39 -18.55 24.44
C PRO A 975 20.65 -17.22 24.61
N LEU A 976 21.30 -16.11 24.23
CA LEU A 976 20.72 -14.77 24.27
C LEU A 976 21.29 -13.93 23.13
N GLN A 977 20.42 -13.24 22.40
CA GLN A 977 20.75 -12.25 21.38
C GLN A 977 20.04 -10.95 21.72
N LEU A 978 20.79 -9.85 21.73
CA LEU A 978 20.31 -8.50 22.01
C LEU A 978 20.73 -7.57 20.87
N MET A 979 19.82 -6.72 20.41
CA MET A 979 20.15 -5.64 19.49
C MET A 979 19.45 -4.37 19.93
N LEU A 980 20.16 -3.26 19.83
CA LEU A 980 19.61 -1.92 20.00
C LEU A 980 20.14 -1.01 18.90
N ASP A 981 19.25 -0.45 18.10
CA ASP A 981 19.50 0.58 17.10
C ASP A 981 18.81 1.88 17.54
N VAL A 982 19.58 2.96 17.55
CA VAL A 982 19.07 4.32 17.77
C VAL A 982 19.53 5.18 16.61
N SER A 983 18.58 5.78 15.92
CA SER A 983 18.85 6.61 14.74
C SER A 983 17.97 7.85 14.68
N THR A 984 18.41 8.81 13.87
CA THR A 984 17.66 10.02 13.56
C THR A 984 17.77 10.33 12.08
N SER A 985 16.69 10.82 11.48
CA SER A 985 16.61 11.17 10.07
C SER A 985 16.38 12.67 9.85
N LEU A 986 16.79 13.19 8.69
CA LEU A 986 16.42 14.55 8.28
C LEU A 986 14.90 14.65 8.07
N GLY A 987 14.30 13.68 7.38
CA GLY A 987 12.85 13.54 7.22
C GLY A 987 12.14 12.88 8.41
N LYS A 988 10.82 12.64 8.28
CA LYS A 988 10.06 11.80 9.23
C LYS A 988 10.55 10.34 9.09
N PRO A 989 10.94 9.66 10.18
CA PRO A 989 11.29 8.25 10.13
C PRO A 989 10.10 7.42 9.63
N ASP A 990 10.39 6.38 8.85
CA ASP A 990 9.39 5.43 8.35
C ASP A 990 9.45 4.12 9.13
N TRP A 991 8.33 3.40 9.17
CA TRP A 991 8.21 2.07 9.73
C TRP A 991 8.89 1.01 8.86
N PHE A 992 8.85 1.22 7.54
CA PHE A 992 9.55 0.38 6.57
C PHE A 992 11.02 0.81 6.40
N ILE A 993 11.86 -0.11 5.95
CA ILE A 993 13.29 0.14 5.69
C ILE A 993 13.41 0.79 4.30
N LEU A 994 12.94 2.03 4.17
CA LEU A 994 13.09 2.82 2.95
C LEU A 994 14.37 3.67 2.97
N PRO A 995 14.95 4.01 1.81
CA PRO A 995 16.08 4.92 1.73
C PRO A 995 15.79 6.28 2.37
N SER A 996 16.53 6.65 3.42
CA SER A 996 16.39 7.95 4.09
C SER A 996 17.75 8.51 4.53
N THR A 997 17.90 9.83 4.49
CA THR A 997 19.08 10.48 5.08
C THR A 997 19.04 10.36 6.60
N THR A 998 19.93 9.52 7.15
CA THR A 998 19.86 9.00 8.52
C THR A 998 21.25 8.85 9.12
N VAL A 999 21.38 9.15 10.41
CA VAL A 999 22.56 8.81 11.21
C VAL A 999 22.14 7.97 12.39
N GLY A 1000 22.90 6.93 12.71
CA GLY A 1000 22.55 6.02 13.80
C GLY A 1000 23.71 5.24 14.35
N ILE A 1001 23.43 4.58 15.48
CA ILE A 1001 24.29 3.63 16.15
C ILE A 1001 23.48 2.37 16.46
N ARG A 1002 24.07 1.22 16.21
CA ARG A 1002 23.52 -0.09 16.53
C ARG A 1002 24.52 -0.88 17.37
N GLY A 1003 24.07 -1.44 18.47
CA GLY A 1003 24.80 -2.44 19.23
C GLY A 1003 24.13 -3.80 19.07
N THR A 1004 24.91 -4.83 18.77
CA THR A 1004 24.48 -6.23 18.81
C THR A 1004 25.36 -6.98 19.80
N TRP A 1005 24.76 -7.82 20.64
CA TRP A 1005 25.46 -8.68 21.59
C TRP A 1005 24.83 -10.06 21.59
N ARG A 1006 25.65 -11.12 21.59
CA ARG A 1006 25.19 -12.50 21.72
C ARG A 1006 26.01 -13.26 22.76
N SER A 1007 25.34 -14.07 23.56
CA SER A 1007 25.97 -15.13 24.36
C SER A 1007 26.16 -16.37 23.49
N LEU A 1008 27.21 -17.15 23.76
CA LEU A 1008 27.60 -18.33 23.01
C LEU A 1008 27.78 -19.55 23.91
N ASP A 1009 27.27 -20.69 23.48
CA ASP A 1009 27.39 -22.01 24.10
C ASP A 1009 27.84 -23.07 23.09
N GLU A 1010 27.84 -24.35 23.46
CA GLU A 1010 28.22 -25.46 22.57
C GLU A 1010 27.37 -25.60 21.29
N PHE A 1011 26.24 -24.91 21.20
CA PHE A 1011 25.35 -24.90 20.03
C PHE A 1011 25.47 -23.62 19.21
N SER A 1012 26.27 -22.67 19.69
CA SER A 1012 26.44 -21.37 19.04
C SER A 1012 27.52 -21.45 17.98
N PRO A 1013 27.31 -20.80 16.82
CA PRO A 1013 28.38 -20.59 15.86
C PRO A 1013 29.58 -19.92 16.53
N ARG A 1014 30.78 -20.24 16.07
CA ARG A 1014 32.05 -19.63 16.52
C ARG A 1014 32.46 -19.88 17.96
N TYR A 1015 31.66 -20.55 18.79
CA TYR A 1015 32.06 -20.86 20.17
C TYR A 1015 33.28 -21.79 20.17
N SER A 1016 34.41 -21.27 20.64
CA SER A 1016 35.70 -21.96 20.59
C SER A 1016 36.45 -21.76 21.91
N PRO A 1017 35.97 -22.35 23.02
CA PRO A 1017 36.59 -22.21 24.34
C PRO A 1017 37.95 -22.92 24.44
N LEU A 1018 38.25 -23.78 23.48
CA LEU A 1018 39.48 -24.57 23.37
C LEU A 1018 40.54 -23.91 22.49
N ALA A 1019 40.22 -22.80 21.82
CA ALA A 1019 41.18 -22.05 21.03
C ALA A 1019 42.33 -21.58 21.92
N THR A 1020 43.53 -22.04 21.61
CA THR A 1020 44.72 -21.72 22.39
C THR A 1020 45.17 -20.29 22.02
N PRO A 1021 45.28 -19.34 22.97
CA PRO A 1021 45.77 -18.00 22.66
C PRO A 1021 47.14 -18.07 21.99
N ALA A 1022 47.43 -17.19 21.03
CA ALA A 1022 48.69 -17.16 20.27
C ALA A 1022 49.97 -17.07 21.15
N ASN A 1023 49.83 -16.77 22.45
CA ASN A 1023 50.90 -16.65 23.44
C ASN A 1023 50.96 -17.79 24.48
N ALA A 1024 50.26 -18.92 24.30
CA ALA A 1024 50.31 -20.03 25.25
C ALA A 1024 51.61 -20.86 25.09
N THR A 1025 52.56 -20.61 25.98
CA THR A 1025 53.90 -21.22 26.01
C THR A 1025 53.98 -22.58 26.70
N ASN A 1026 52.95 -23.43 26.64
CA ASN A 1026 53.02 -24.77 27.25
C ASN A 1026 52.71 -25.93 26.26
N PRO A 1027 53.75 -26.53 25.66
CA PRO A 1027 53.60 -27.63 24.69
C PRO A 1027 53.22 -29.00 25.31
N ASN A 1028 52.92 -29.08 26.62
CA ASN A 1028 52.65 -30.35 27.32
C ASN A 1028 51.25 -30.47 27.97
N GLN A 1029 50.30 -29.61 27.61
CA GLN A 1029 48.92 -29.76 28.09
C GLN A 1029 48.12 -30.65 27.13
N PRO A 1030 47.52 -31.78 27.59
CA PRO A 1030 46.68 -32.60 26.73
C PRO A 1030 45.49 -31.79 26.23
N PRO A 1031 45.07 -31.94 24.95
CA PRO A 1031 43.91 -31.22 24.42
C PRO A 1031 42.69 -31.56 25.27
N ILE A 1032 42.00 -30.53 25.75
CA ILE A 1032 40.72 -30.71 26.43
C ILE A 1032 39.72 -31.11 25.35
N LEU A 1033 39.12 -32.30 25.46
CA LEU A 1033 38.32 -32.94 24.41
C LEU A 1033 36.83 -32.56 24.45
N SER A 1034 36.42 -31.64 25.33
CA SER A 1034 35.02 -31.25 25.49
C SER A 1034 34.88 -29.79 25.92
N PRO A 1035 33.93 -29.02 25.34
CA PRO A 1035 33.57 -27.69 25.83
C PRO A 1035 32.79 -27.73 27.16
N VAL A 1036 32.33 -28.91 27.60
CA VAL A 1036 31.58 -29.07 28.86
C VAL A 1036 32.41 -28.59 30.05
N GLY A 1037 31.92 -27.56 30.74
CA GLY A 1037 32.55 -26.96 31.93
C GLY A 1037 33.26 -25.62 31.68
N PHE A 1038 33.31 -25.13 30.44
CA PHE A 1038 33.70 -23.75 30.14
C PHE A 1038 32.51 -22.79 30.38
N PRO A 1039 32.78 -21.50 30.69
CA PRO A 1039 31.72 -20.51 30.74
C PRO A 1039 31.22 -20.18 29.32
N ASP A 1040 30.01 -19.62 29.24
CA ASP A 1040 29.46 -19.11 27.99
C ASP A 1040 30.41 -18.07 27.39
N GLY A 1041 30.59 -18.16 26.07
CA GLY A 1041 31.30 -17.16 25.28
C GLY A 1041 30.43 -15.94 24.99
N THR A 1042 31.01 -14.95 24.35
CA THR A 1042 30.30 -13.73 23.94
C THR A 1042 30.83 -13.21 22.62
N GLU A 1043 29.96 -12.65 21.79
CA GLU A 1043 30.33 -11.79 20.68
C GLU A 1043 29.53 -10.50 20.70
N TRP A 1044 30.12 -9.41 20.22
CA TRP A 1044 29.46 -8.12 20.12
C TRP A 1044 29.95 -7.30 18.94
N GLU A 1045 29.07 -6.45 18.43
CA GLU A 1045 29.31 -5.49 17.35
C GLU A 1045 28.73 -4.13 17.74
N ILE A 1046 29.52 -3.08 17.63
CA ILE A 1046 29.05 -1.69 17.64
C ILE A 1046 29.19 -1.16 16.22
N ARG A 1047 28.07 -0.84 15.61
CA ARG A 1047 27.95 -0.30 14.27
C ARG A 1047 27.53 1.17 14.35
N THR A 1048 28.25 2.06 13.67
CA THR A 1048 27.75 3.42 13.44
C THR A 1048 27.55 3.64 11.96
N TYR A 1049 26.54 4.41 11.57
CA TYR A 1049 26.24 4.61 10.16
C TYR A 1049 25.75 6.03 9.86
N VAL A 1050 26.13 6.50 8.68
CA VAL A 1050 25.62 7.72 8.05
C VAL A 1050 25.15 7.34 6.66
N HIS A 1051 23.84 7.42 6.45
CA HIS A 1051 23.21 7.23 5.16
C HIS A 1051 22.76 8.60 4.65
N ILE A 1052 23.11 8.92 3.42
CA ILE A 1052 22.66 10.10 2.69
C ILE A 1052 21.74 9.58 1.59
N ASN A 1053 20.53 10.11 1.48
CA ASN A 1053 19.60 9.81 0.39
C ASN A 1053 19.03 11.10 -0.20
N ILE A 1054 19.14 11.25 -1.52
CA ILE A 1054 18.55 12.34 -2.30
C ILE A 1054 17.82 11.71 -3.48
N GLY A 1055 16.54 12.04 -3.68
CA GLY A 1055 15.71 11.47 -4.74
C GLY A 1055 14.64 10.53 -4.20
N LYS A 1056 14.21 9.57 -5.03
CA LYS A 1056 13.28 8.49 -4.67
C LYS A 1056 13.82 7.62 -3.53
#